data_AF-A0A0W8E8Y6-F1
#
_entry.id   AF-A0A0W8E8Y6-F1
#
_cell.length_a   1.000
_cell.length_b   1.000
_cell.length_c   1.000
_cell.angle_alpha   90.00
_cell.angle_beta   90.00
_cell.angle_gamma   90.00
#
_symmetry.space_group_name_H-M   'P 1'
#
loop_
_entity.id
_entity.type
_entity.pdbx_description
1 polymer ?
#
loop_
_entity_poly.entity_id
_entity_poly.type
_entity_poly.pdbx_seq_one_letter_code
_entity_poly.pdbx_strand_id
1 'polypeptide(L)'
;MFKGKNDKVYYAPHASNIREYSGTTATSLDAQMSYYNTATTQYFVPNFVYGVDGNIYIENHYTNLYCFNTIDKVITSIPKPEGSSYDFYQRQKLFMGPLGEIYTFYINVSSERNGEIYRLNEGSWELVRESGDSDIKNFGFNQPKYNFTADGYWGSTNYNNRAMSYESLGIPDNDIVRARLKIASSYLGYAYLQISTDNENWSDYGYYTGDELVFNKSDFAGYSSVYFRAKSICGIHAPDCSFDNWCYTGSVEIPLLSDPVLSYTTTPTYWSNTQGKSNVTITWESVTGATGYRLWINDGYTYRSYDLGNVTEFNSSDFKIYPFIGSLTKDNSVIEDIFKWDGSGEDFDDSATNLYLTTSGTTYDNNSKYYFRVTAYNSIMQTKFENNLLNIDLASATDKTNPIVNISIGTEEGLSKTANRNIAVSISASDTDSGIKSILISEDGSTYQEVHSEALLENNSTGVTSYLEEIPWELTAGAGTKTIYVKAIDAVGNYYIRSSSVALADDIIPPSVTLSINNGAESTTNVNVELTITAFDSGSTEDALKMRFSNNGLLWSAWETYSMTKDWNMSNVSYGGNSDIGIKNVFIQLADAAQNISLGKDTIGYNSELPSGTITISGGQLGTYNGVAALFCKTNSPTLLLNYPAATSIRVDRGLGLWGEWETYSANYPVYLLSSNGGCLIRVQVKDTYGVAGEIDKYVLVIDTEMPVINSLKGKNGATVSSSSSIDLSIEYYDNMNNLTYSYRVNEGEWAEENSLLSTTISVTGLTNGSNTIDVRLTDIAGNTSIRSVIIFKI
;
A
#
# COMPACT_ATOMS: atom_id res chain seq x y z
N MET A 1 8.14 -43.14 42.52
CA MET A 1 8.39 -43.98 41.31
C MET A 1 7.38 -45.12 41.38
N PHE A 2 6.28 -45.11 40.65
CA PHE A 2 6.18 -45.26 39.18
C PHE A 2 5.43 -44.13 38.47
N LYS A 3 5.74 -43.99 37.18
CA LYS A 3 5.20 -43.05 36.19
C LYS A 3 4.09 -43.76 35.39
N GLY A 4 2.97 -43.08 35.19
CA GLY A 4 1.89 -43.54 34.29
C GLY A 4 1.02 -42.35 33.86
N LYS A 5 1.17 -41.98 32.58
CA LYS A 5 0.41 -41.00 31.77
C LYS A 5 -0.98 -40.61 32.31
N ASN A 6 -1.08 -39.40 32.88
CA ASN A 6 -1.99 -38.31 32.47
C ASN A 6 -1.97 -37.22 33.55
N ASP A 7 -1.31 -36.11 33.22
CA ASP A 7 -1.54 -34.74 33.64
C ASP A 7 -2.01 -34.40 35.08
N LYS A 8 -1.10 -33.66 35.72
CA LYS A 8 -1.29 -32.61 36.75
C LYS A 8 -1.48 -33.05 38.22
N VAL A 9 -0.64 -32.45 39.05
CA VAL A 9 -0.67 -32.44 40.52
C VAL A 9 0.05 -31.17 41.01
N TYR A 10 -0.26 -30.46 42.11
CA TYR A 10 -1.18 -30.58 43.28
C TYR A 10 -1.74 -29.15 43.61
N TYR A 11 -2.83 -28.94 44.37
CA TYR A 11 -2.83 -28.82 45.85
C TYR A 11 -4.25 -28.90 46.47
N ALA A 12 -4.39 -29.74 47.51
CA ALA A 12 -5.28 -29.59 48.69
C ALA A 12 -4.94 -30.69 49.72
N PRO A 13 -4.87 -30.39 51.03
CA PRO A 13 -5.61 -31.18 52.04
C PRO A 13 -6.00 -30.32 53.29
N HIS A 14 -6.86 -30.66 54.25
CA HIS A 14 -7.69 -31.80 54.65
C HIS A 14 -8.66 -31.31 55.75
N ALA A 15 -9.76 -32.01 56.01
CA ALA A 15 -10.59 -31.87 57.21
C ALA A 15 -10.51 -33.13 58.11
N SER A 16 -10.85 -32.93 59.40
CA SER A 16 -11.31 -33.86 60.46
C SER A 16 -10.31 -34.50 61.46
N ASN A 17 -10.79 -34.57 62.72
CA ASN A 17 -10.14 -34.71 64.03
C ASN A 17 -9.88 -36.16 64.50
N ILE A 18 -8.85 -36.39 65.36
CA ILE A 18 -8.84 -37.34 66.50
C ILE A 18 -7.83 -36.86 67.59
N ARG A 19 -8.23 -36.82 68.87
CA ARG A 19 -7.37 -37.08 70.05
C ARG A 19 -8.15 -37.92 71.06
N GLU A 20 -7.54 -39.00 71.51
CA GLU A 20 -7.92 -39.83 72.66
C GLU A 20 -7.48 -39.19 73.99
N TYR A 21 -8.24 -39.40 75.07
CA TYR A 21 -7.70 -39.58 76.42
C TYR A 21 -8.55 -40.58 77.22
N SER A 22 -7.86 -41.34 78.06
CA SER A 22 -8.20 -42.59 78.75
C SER A 22 -8.87 -42.45 80.13
N GLY A 23 -9.67 -43.45 80.57
CA GLY A 23 -9.70 -43.91 81.97
C GLY A 23 -11.05 -44.04 82.71
N THR A 24 -11.43 -45.29 82.99
CA THR A 24 -12.39 -45.88 83.97
C THR A 24 -12.45 -45.21 85.37
N THR A 25 -13.52 -45.14 86.19
CA THR A 25 -14.45 -46.17 86.74
C THR A 25 -15.61 -45.51 87.54
N ALA A 26 -16.70 -46.24 87.75
CA ALA A 26 -18.01 -45.82 88.30
C ALA A 26 -18.14 -45.55 89.81
N THR A 27 -19.19 -44.83 90.23
CA THR A 27 -20.17 -45.24 91.28
C THR A 27 -21.40 -44.31 91.30
N SER A 28 -22.57 -44.90 91.10
CA SER A 28 -23.91 -44.30 91.17
C SER A 28 -24.43 -44.26 92.61
N LEU A 29 -25.06 -43.14 93.02
CA LEU A 29 -25.99 -43.11 94.15
C LEU A 29 -27.32 -42.55 93.65
N ASP A 30 -28.25 -43.47 93.37
CA ASP A 30 -29.64 -43.18 92.98
C ASP A 30 -30.43 -42.56 94.13
N ALA A 31 -31.07 -41.42 93.88
CA ALA A 31 -32.22 -40.96 94.67
C ALA A 31 -33.39 -40.74 93.70
N GLN A 32 -34.27 -41.74 93.62
CA GLN A 32 -35.50 -41.71 92.84
C GLN A 32 -36.54 -40.77 93.47
N MET A 33 -37.07 -39.82 92.71
CA MET A 33 -38.35 -39.18 92.98
C MET A 33 -39.31 -39.47 91.83
N SER A 34 -40.27 -40.36 92.08
CA SER A 34 -41.28 -40.81 91.13
C SER A 34 -42.41 -39.79 90.99
N TYR A 35 -42.81 -39.44 89.76
CA TYR A 35 -44.06 -38.74 89.47
C TYR A 35 -44.93 -39.58 88.51
N TYR A 36 -46.19 -39.77 88.91
CA TYR A 36 -47.23 -40.48 88.17
C TYR A 36 -47.95 -39.54 87.20
N ASN A 37 -48.13 -39.94 85.94
CA ASN A 37 -49.19 -39.44 85.07
C ASN A 37 -49.81 -40.60 84.28
N THR A 38 -51.13 -40.63 84.21
CA THR A 38 -51.97 -41.68 83.62
C THR A 38 -52.21 -41.42 82.14
N ALA A 39 -51.17 -41.58 81.32
CA ALA A 39 -51.26 -41.92 79.89
C ALA A 39 -49.84 -42.11 79.35
N THR A 40 -49.55 -43.29 78.81
CA THR A 40 -48.28 -43.75 78.22
C THR A 40 -47.14 -44.05 79.22
N THR A 41 -46.84 -45.34 79.38
CA THR A 41 -45.68 -45.89 80.08
C THR A 41 -44.39 -45.64 79.29
N GLN A 42 -43.55 -44.72 79.73
CA GLN A 42 -42.11 -44.72 79.44
C GLN A 42 -41.33 -44.20 80.65
N TYR A 43 -40.38 -45.00 81.12
CA TYR A 43 -39.44 -44.63 82.19
C TYR A 43 -38.37 -43.69 81.63
N PHE A 44 -38.19 -42.53 82.26
CA PHE A 44 -37.08 -41.62 81.96
C PHE A 44 -35.89 -41.97 82.88
N VAL A 45 -34.75 -42.34 82.30
CA VAL A 45 -33.46 -42.43 83.02
C VAL A 45 -32.50 -41.45 82.35
N PRO A 46 -32.27 -40.25 82.91
CA PRO A 46 -31.28 -39.33 82.34
C PRO A 46 -29.85 -39.79 82.66
N ASN A 47 -28.98 -39.81 81.65
CA ASN A 47 -27.54 -39.98 81.84
C ASN A 47 -26.91 -38.61 82.11
N PHE A 48 -26.14 -38.51 83.19
CA PHE A 48 -25.40 -37.32 83.57
C PHE A 48 -23.94 -37.46 83.11
N VAL A 49 -23.40 -36.43 82.45
CA VAL A 49 -21.98 -36.35 82.09
C VAL A 49 -21.34 -35.15 82.77
N TYR A 50 -20.16 -35.35 83.36
CA TYR A 50 -19.40 -34.30 84.05
C TYR A 50 -18.53 -33.53 83.04
N GLY A 51 -18.64 -32.20 83.05
CA GLY A 51 -17.72 -31.31 82.35
C GLY A 51 -16.40 -31.13 83.11
N VAL A 52 -15.31 -30.83 82.39
CA VAL A 52 -13.94 -30.63 82.91
C VAL A 52 -13.79 -29.42 83.86
N ASP A 53 -14.85 -28.63 84.00
CA ASP A 53 -15.06 -27.48 84.87
C ASP A 53 -15.82 -27.82 86.18
N GLY A 54 -16.19 -29.09 86.39
CA GLY A 54 -16.82 -29.58 87.63
C GLY A 54 -18.36 -29.46 87.67
N ASN A 55 -19.00 -28.99 86.60
CA ASN A 55 -20.46 -28.91 86.48
C ASN A 55 -21.04 -30.14 85.76
N ILE A 56 -22.28 -30.50 86.10
CA ILE A 56 -23.03 -31.62 85.51
C ILE A 56 -23.92 -31.10 84.38
N TYR A 57 -23.84 -31.70 83.19
CA TYR A 57 -24.70 -31.39 82.05
C TYR A 57 -25.55 -32.62 81.66
N ILE A 58 -26.76 -32.36 81.14
CA ILE A 58 -27.72 -33.39 80.66
C ILE A 58 -27.71 -33.36 79.13
N GLU A 59 -27.37 -34.47 78.49
CA GLU A 59 -27.38 -34.60 77.03
C GLU A 59 -28.68 -35.27 76.57
N ASN A 60 -29.40 -34.66 75.62
CA ASN A 60 -30.64 -35.19 75.07
C ASN A 60 -30.47 -35.46 73.57
N HIS A 61 -30.29 -36.73 73.20
CA HIS A 61 -30.33 -37.17 71.81
C HIS A 61 -31.76 -37.60 71.44
N TYR A 62 -32.21 -37.11 70.29
CA TYR A 62 -33.53 -37.23 69.64
C TYR A 62 -34.42 -35.97 69.69
N THR A 63 -34.48 -35.40 68.49
CA THR A 63 -35.43 -34.48 67.85
C THR A 63 -36.90 -34.75 68.16
N ASN A 64 -37.39 -34.31 69.32
CA ASN A 64 -38.78 -33.91 69.55
C ASN A 64 -38.81 -33.04 70.80
N LEU A 65 -38.80 -31.71 70.62
CA LEU A 65 -39.03 -30.78 71.72
C LEU A 65 -40.52 -30.83 72.08
N TYR A 66 -40.87 -31.62 73.09
CA TYR A 66 -42.14 -31.48 73.76
C TYR A 66 -42.21 -30.10 74.43
N CYS A 67 -43.24 -29.31 74.12
CA CYS A 67 -43.49 -28.02 74.74
C CYS A 67 -43.62 -28.19 76.26
N PHE A 68 -42.77 -27.51 77.03
CA PHE A 68 -42.91 -27.44 78.48
C PHE A 68 -44.14 -26.60 78.84
N ASN A 69 -45.04 -27.17 79.65
CA ASN A 69 -46.23 -26.49 80.18
C ASN A 69 -45.84 -25.27 81.04
N THR A 70 -46.52 -24.15 80.83
CA THR A 70 -46.48 -22.97 81.72
C THR A 70 -47.02 -23.32 83.11
N ILE A 71 -46.27 -23.02 84.17
CA ILE A 71 -46.79 -23.05 85.55
C ILE A 71 -47.40 -21.68 85.86
N ASP A 72 -48.72 -21.62 86.01
CA ASP A 72 -49.44 -20.45 86.51
C ASP A 72 -49.63 -20.62 88.03
N LYS A 73 -49.02 -19.74 88.85
CA LYS A 73 -49.18 -19.76 90.31
C LYS A 73 -49.78 -18.44 90.79
N VAL A 74 -50.92 -18.50 91.47
CA VAL A 74 -51.54 -17.35 92.16
C VAL A 74 -50.82 -17.16 93.49
N ILE A 75 -50.28 -15.97 93.74
CA ILE A 75 -49.35 -15.76 94.86
C ILE A 75 -50.01 -15.13 96.10
N THR A 76 -50.85 -14.09 95.99
CA THR A 76 -51.56 -13.47 97.13
C THR A 76 -52.73 -12.56 96.71
N SER A 77 -53.68 -12.32 97.62
CA SER A 77 -54.77 -11.32 97.49
C SER A 77 -54.30 -9.92 97.94
N ILE A 78 -54.61 -8.88 97.16
CA ILE A 78 -54.21 -7.47 97.41
C ILE A 78 -55.40 -6.70 98.05
N PRO A 79 -55.21 -5.67 98.91
CA PRO A 79 -56.31 -4.94 99.55
C PRO A 79 -57.28 -4.28 98.55
N LYS A 80 -58.59 -4.40 98.83
CA LYS A 80 -59.69 -3.91 97.97
C LYS A 80 -59.91 -2.40 98.10
N PRO A 81 -60.23 -1.66 97.02
CA PRO A 81 -60.77 -0.30 97.11
C PRO A 81 -62.16 -0.27 97.79
N GLU A 82 -62.42 0.72 98.66
CA GLU A 82 -63.73 0.91 99.31
C GLU A 82 -64.83 1.05 98.24
N GLY A 83 -65.82 0.15 98.28
CA GLY A 83 -66.97 0.13 97.37
C GLY A 83 -66.90 -0.89 96.23
N SER A 84 -65.82 -1.67 96.06
CA SER A 84 -65.73 -2.69 94.99
C SER A 84 -66.15 -4.10 95.45
N SER A 85 -66.93 -4.80 94.62
CA SER A 85 -67.47 -6.15 94.89
C SER A 85 -66.63 -7.31 94.30
N TYR A 86 -65.38 -7.07 93.91
CA TYR A 86 -64.55 -8.06 93.18
C TYR A 86 -63.22 -8.37 93.87
N ASP A 87 -62.68 -9.58 93.64
CA ASP A 87 -61.38 -10.04 94.13
C ASP A 87 -60.26 -9.77 93.09
N PHE A 88 -59.11 -9.29 93.57
CA PHE A 88 -57.92 -8.95 92.77
C PHE A 88 -56.76 -9.89 93.12
N TYR A 89 -56.06 -10.40 92.10
CA TYR A 89 -54.95 -11.34 92.26
C TYR A 89 -53.70 -10.90 91.48
N GLN A 90 -52.53 -11.20 92.03
CA GLN A 90 -51.25 -11.10 91.32
C GLN A 90 -50.85 -12.47 90.79
N ARG A 91 -50.63 -12.59 89.46
CA ARG A 91 -50.08 -13.79 88.83
C ARG A 91 -48.59 -13.58 88.57
N GLN A 92 -47.80 -14.61 88.87
CA GLN A 92 -46.38 -14.67 88.53
C GLN A 92 -46.18 -15.63 87.37
N LYS A 93 -45.47 -15.19 86.34
CA LYS A 93 -45.12 -16.02 85.17
C LYS A 93 -43.60 -16.08 85.04
N LEU A 94 -43.05 -17.30 85.04
CA LEU A 94 -41.63 -17.55 84.85
C LEU A 94 -41.32 -17.86 83.38
N PHE A 95 -40.25 -17.28 82.86
CA PHE A 95 -39.69 -17.59 81.55
C PHE A 95 -38.21 -17.95 81.69
N MET A 96 -37.73 -18.95 80.95
CA MET A 96 -36.31 -19.26 80.83
C MET A 96 -35.77 -18.70 79.51
N GLY A 97 -34.71 -17.89 79.60
CA GLY A 97 -33.99 -17.37 78.45
C GLY A 97 -33.00 -18.38 77.85
N PRO A 98 -32.41 -18.07 76.69
CA PRO A 98 -31.62 -19.02 75.89
C PRO A 98 -30.29 -19.46 76.52
N LEU A 99 -29.86 -18.77 77.60
CA LEU A 99 -28.64 -19.09 78.36
C LEU A 99 -28.94 -19.60 79.78
N GLY A 100 -30.19 -19.98 80.07
CA GLY A 100 -30.60 -20.53 81.37
C GLY A 100 -31.03 -19.49 82.43
N GLU A 101 -31.20 -18.23 82.05
CA GLU A 101 -31.67 -17.17 82.95
C GLU A 101 -33.19 -17.25 83.19
N ILE A 102 -33.65 -17.10 84.43
CA ILE A 102 -35.07 -17.09 84.77
C ILE A 102 -35.58 -15.65 84.92
N TYR A 103 -36.47 -15.24 84.03
CA TYR A 103 -37.19 -13.96 84.11
C TYR A 103 -38.53 -14.15 84.83
N THR A 104 -38.80 -13.27 85.80
CA THR A 104 -40.03 -13.32 86.61
C THR A 104 -40.84 -12.05 86.37
N PHE A 105 -42.05 -12.20 85.82
CA PHE A 105 -42.98 -11.09 85.63
C PHE A 105 -44.18 -11.21 86.58
N TYR A 106 -44.60 -10.08 87.16
CA TYR A 106 -45.80 -9.97 87.98
C TYR A 106 -46.87 -9.19 87.21
N ILE A 107 -48.04 -9.79 87.00
CA ILE A 107 -49.19 -9.13 86.39
C ILE A 107 -50.31 -9.08 87.43
N ASN A 108 -50.78 -7.88 87.76
CA ASN A 108 -51.96 -7.68 88.59
C ASN A 108 -53.19 -7.74 87.69
N VAL A 109 -54.13 -8.64 87.99
CA VAL A 109 -55.31 -8.87 87.16
C VAL A 109 -56.57 -8.76 88.02
N SER A 110 -57.55 -7.97 87.58
CA SER A 110 -58.91 -8.01 88.11
C SER A 110 -59.75 -9.04 87.35
N SER A 111 -60.71 -9.68 88.01
CA SER A 111 -61.66 -10.54 87.31
C SER A 111 -62.70 -9.66 86.61
N GLU A 112 -62.75 -9.69 85.28
CA GLU A 112 -63.77 -8.97 84.54
C GLU A 112 -64.68 -9.87 83.72
N ARG A 113 -65.97 -9.66 83.95
CA ARG A 113 -67.04 -9.73 82.95
C ARG A 113 -67.56 -8.30 82.84
N ASN A 114 -66.91 -7.44 82.03
CA ASN A 114 -67.49 -6.24 81.36
C ASN A 114 -66.48 -5.31 80.64
N GLY A 115 -65.17 -5.58 80.61
CA GLY A 115 -64.26 -5.06 79.58
C GLY A 115 -63.62 -3.68 79.84
N GLU A 116 -63.54 -3.22 81.08
CA GLU A 116 -62.83 -2.01 81.51
C GLU A 116 -61.48 -2.34 82.20
N ILE A 117 -60.36 -1.82 81.69
CA ILE A 117 -59.03 -2.09 82.24
C ILE A 117 -58.57 -0.90 83.08
N TYR A 118 -58.10 -1.14 84.31
CA TYR A 118 -57.52 -0.12 85.20
C TYR A 118 -56.04 -0.39 85.46
N ARG A 119 -55.23 0.67 85.55
CA ARG A 119 -53.80 0.62 85.92
C ARG A 119 -53.60 1.29 87.28
N LEU A 120 -52.69 0.75 88.08
CA LEU A 120 -52.19 1.39 89.30
C LEU A 120 -50.89 2.14 88.97
N ASN A 121 -50.90 3.46 89.08
CA ASN A 121 -49.72 4.32 88.95
C ASN A 121 -49.61 5.18 90.23
N GLU A 122 -48.47 5.08 90.91
CA GLU A 122 -48.11 5.90 92.08
C GLU A 122 -49.22 6.05 93.14
N GLY A 123 -49.95 4.97 93.43
CA GLY A 123 -50.95 4.92 94.51
C GLY A 123 -52.36 5.38 94.14
N SER A 124 -52.63 5.68 92.87
CA SER A 124 -53.98 5.97 92.36
C SER A 124 -54.36 5.07 91.19
N TRP A 125 -55.63 4.66 91.12
CA TRP A 125 -56.15 3.81 90.03
C TRP A 125 -56.70 4.69 88.91
N GLU A 126 -56.19 4.50 87.69
CA GLU A 126 -56.62 5.21 86.47
C GLU A 126 -57.34 4.24 85.52
N LEU A 127 -58.44 4.69 84.89
CA LEU A 127 -59.18 3.95 83.87
C LEU A 127 -58.41 4.03 82.54
N VAL A 128 -58.12 2.87 81.95
CA VAL A 128 -57.26 2.73 80.76
C VAL A 128 -58.06 2.31 79.53
N ARG A 129 -59.30 1.83 79.69
CA ARG A 129 -60.19 1.44 78.58
C ARG A 129 -61.67 1.49 78.97
N GLU A 130 -62.53 2.10 78.15
CA GLU A 130 -63.99 1.94 78.19
C GLU A 130 -64.47 0.93 77.12
N SER A 131 -65.62 0.29 77.39
CA SER A 131 -66.25 -0.71 76.52
C SER A 131 -66.60 -0.13 75.14
N GLY A 132 -65.89 -0.57 74.09
CA GLY A 132 -66.29 -0.34 72.68
C GLY A 132 -65.18 0.01 71.69
N ASP A 133 -63.95 0.25 72.13
CA ASP A 133 -62.85 0.68 71.25
C ASP A 133 -61.98 -0.49 70.78
N SER A 134 -61.73 -0.59 69.46
CA SER A 134 -61.04 -1.71 68.80
C SER A 134 -59.56 -1.48 68.48
N ASP A 135 -59.00 -0.32 68.83
CA ASP A 135 -57.59 0.00 68.57
C ASP A 135 -56.70 -0.18 69.80
N ILE A 136 -55.80 -1.17 69.78
CA ILE A 136 -54.68 -1.23 70.73
C ILE A 136 -53.60 -0.25 70.23
N LYS A 137 -53.54 0.95 70.82
CA LYS A 137 -52.34 1.78 70.76
C LYS A 137 -51.27 1.17 71.67
N ASN A 138 -50.13 0.83 71.07
CA ASN A 138 -48.95 0.30 71.75
C ASN A 138 -48.51 1.18 72.93
N PHE A 139 -48.33 0.55 74.10
CA PHE A 139 -47.70 1.12 75.29
C PHE A 139 -46.18 1.20 75.08
N GLY A 140 -45.65 2.38 74.77
CA GLY A 140 -44.21 2.64 74.73
C GLY A 140 -43.72 3.36 75.98
N PHE A 141 -42.71 2.80 76.67
CA PHE A 141 -41.83 3.54 77.57
C PHE A 141 -40.40 3.59 76.99
N ASN A 142 -39.96 4.83 76.75
CA ASN A 142 -38.67 5.39 76.32
C ASN A 142 -37.39 4.54 76.23
N GLN A 143 -36.76 4.60 75.04
CA GLN A 143 -35.31 4.69 74.79
C GLN A 143 -35.09 5.68 73.60
N PRO A 144 -33.91 6.32 73.43
CA PRO A 144 -33.76 7.70 72.93
C PRO A 144 -33.87 7.90 71.40
N LYS A 145 -34.25 9.14 71.06
CA LYS A 145 -34.42 9.75 69.72
C LYS A 145 -33.24 9.50 68.77
N TYR A 146 -33.54 8.94 67.59
CA TYR A 146 -32.95 9.36 66.32
C TYR A 146 -34.09 9.67 65.35
N ASN A 147 -34.08 10.90 64.82
CA ASN A 147 -35.05 11.40 63.85
C ASN A 147 -34.86 10.71 62.51
N PHE A 148 -35.92 10.11 61.96
CA PHE A 148 -36.14 10.07 60.51
C PHE A 148 -37.61 10.30 60.20
N THR A 149 -37.87 11.38 59.49
CA THR A 149 -39.11 11.69 58.78
C THR A 149 -39.37 10.63 57.71
N ALA A 150 -40.59 10.08 57.67
CA ALA A 150 -41.07 9.31 56.53
C ALA A 150 -42.44 9.87 56.11
N ASP A 151 -42.40 10.64 55.03
CA ASP A 151 -43.56 10.93 54.18
C ASP A 151 -44.15 9.63 53.61
N GLY A 152 -45.46 9.63 53.36
CA GLY A 152 -46.06 8.71 52.40
C GLY A 152 -47.16 7.82 52.93
N TYR A 153 -48.37 8.38 52.98
CA TYR A 153 -49.64 7.67 52.90
C TYR A 153 -49.65 6.67 51.72
N TRP A 154 -50.02 5.40 51.96
CA TRP A 154 -50.59 4.54 50.91
C TRP A 154 -51.78 3.75 51.46
N GLY A 155 -52.92 3.95 50.78
CA GLY A 155 -54.22 3.39 51.12
C GLY A 155 -54.38 1.92 50.76
N SER A 156 -55.53 1.40 51.19
CA SER A 156 -55.96 0.02 51.12
C SER A 156 -56.04 -0.58 49.72
N THR A 157 -55.45 -1.77 49.53
CA THR A 157 -56.05 -2.91 48.80
C THR A 157 -55.30 -4.21 49.14
N ASN A 158 -56.06 -5.27 49.42
CA ASN A 158 -55.69 -6.69 49.52
C ASN A 158 -54.72 -7.14 50.65
N TYR A 159 -55.28 -7.94 51.56
CA TYR A 159 -54.62 -8.51 52.75
C TYR A 159 -53.69 -9.72 52.48
N ASN A 160 -53.38 -10.05 51.21
CA ASN A 160 -52.69 -11.31 50.86
C ASN A 160 -51.30 -11.14 50.21
N ASN A 161 -50.61 -10.01 50.37
CA ASN A 161 -49.18 -9.92 50.02
C ASN A 161 -48.52 -8.72 50.73
N ARG A 162 -48.23 -8.83 52.03
CA ARG A 162 -47.39 -7.85 52.72
C ARG A 162 -45.91 -8.22 52.58
N ALA A 163 -45.37 -7.71 51.48
CA ALA A 163 -44.05 -7.10 51.25
C ALA A 163 -42.83 -7.66 52.01
N MET A 164 -41.94 -8.30 51.27
CA MET A 164 -40.50 -8.33 51.56
C MET A 164 -39.88 -7.07 50.96
N SER A 165 -39.16 -6.29 51.77
CA SER A 165 -38.55 -5.01 51.34
C SER A 165 -37.03 -5.06 51.42
N TYR A 166 -36.34 -4.59 50.37
CA TYR A 166 -34.88 -4.47 50.29
C TYR A 166 -34.41 -3.08 50.75
N GLU A 167 -33.29 -3.01 51.45
CA GLU A 167 -32.57 -1.76 51.74
C GLU A 167 -31.07 -2.06 51.70
N SER A 168 -30.31 -1.31 50.89
CA SER A 168 -28.85 -1.43 50.84
C SER A 168 -28.23 -0.65 52.00
N LEU A 169 -27.43 -1.32 52.81
CA LEU A 169 -26.58 -0.64 53.79
C LEU A 169 -25.21 -0.49 53.12
N GLY A 170 -24.80 0.74 52.84
CA GLY A 170 -23.54 1.04 52.14
C GLY A 170 -22.32 0.28 52.69
N ILE A 171 -21.35 0.01 51.82
CA ILE A 171 -20.20 -0.84 52.13
C ILE A 171 -18.94 0.02 52.39
N PRO A 172 -18.35 -0.03 53.60
CA PRO A 172 -16.92 0.18 53.78
C PRO A 172 -16.20 -1.12 53.37
N ASP A 173 -15.15 -0.98 52.54
CA ASP A 173 -14.20 -2.00 52.07
C ASP A 173 -14.42 -3.46 52.51
N ASN A 174 -14.54 -4.34 51.51
CA ASN A 174 -14.66 -5.82 51.53
C ASN A 174 -16.09 -6.39 51.46
N ASP A 175 -16.46 -6.81 50.23
CA ASP A 175 -17.21 -8.03 49.89
C ASP A 175 -18.53 -8.39 50.60
N ILE A 176 -19.23 -7.47 51.26
CA ILE A 176 -20.50 -7.79 51.93
C ILE A 176 -21.63 -6.89 51.42
N VAL A 177 -22.47 -7.44 50.53
CA VAL A 177 -23.78 -6.85 50.21
C VAL A 177 -24.77 -7.31 51.28
N ARG A 178 -25.17 -6.42 52.19
CA ARG A 178 -26.25 -6.72 53.13
C ARG A 178 -27.58 -6.46 52.44
N ALA A 179 -28.33 -7.51 52.13
CA ALA A 179 -29.74 -7.40 51.76
C ALA A 179 -30.60 -7.69 52.99
N ARG A 180 -31.50 -6.77 53.36
CA ARG A 180 -32.48 -7.00 54.43
C ARG A 180 -33.69 -7.76 53.89
N LEU A 181 -34.10 -8.82 54.58
CA LEU A 181 -35.40 -9.46 54.40
C LEU A 181 -36.28 -9.16 55.62
N LYS A 182 -37.19 -8.20 55.50
CA LYS A 182 -38.16 -7.88 56.57
C LYS A 182 -39.43 -8.70 56.38
N ILE A 183 -39.72 -9.61 57.32
CA ILE A 183 -40.92 -10.46 57.29
C ILE A 183 -41.99 -9.81 58.17
N ALA A 184 -43.11 -9.39 57.58
CA ALA A 184 -44.06 -8.46 58.20
C ALA A 184 -44.96 -9.01 59.33
N SER A 185 -44.61 -10.11 60.01
CA SER A 185 -45.46 -10.65 61.09
C SER A 185 -44.69 -11.02 62.35
N SER A 186 -45.19 -10.56 63.49
CA SER A 186 -44.72 -10.85 64.87
C SER A 186 -44.99 -12.28 65.35
N TYR A 187 -45.33 -13.22 64.44
CA TYR A 187 -45.81 -14.56 64.78
C TYR A 187 -44.92 -15.70 64.27
N LEU A 188 -43.84 -15.40 63.55
CA LEU A 188 -42.96 -16.42 62.97
C LEU A 188 -41.71 -16.58 63.81
N GLY A 189 -41.81 -17.39 64.87
CA GLY A 189 -40.64 -17.75 65.69
C GLY A 189 -39.62 -18.64 64.97
N TYR A 190 -39.99 -19.32 63.87
CA TYR A 190 -39.12 -20.26 63.18
C TYR A 190 -39.58 -20.47 61.71
N ALA A 191 -38.75 -20.12 60.72
CA ALA A 191 -39.01 -20.36 59.30
C ALA A 191 -37.87 -21.14 58.63
N TYR A 192 -38.20 -21.97 57.64
CA TYR A 192 -37.21 -22.67 56.81
C TYR A 192 -37.09 -21.99 55.45
N LEU A 193 -35.86 -21.60 55.08
CA LEU A 193 -35.58 -20.79 53.88
C LEU A 193 -34.82 -21.60 52.82
N GLN A 194 -35.26 -21.43 51.57
CA GLN A 194 -34.51 -21.83 50.38
C GLN A 194 -34.25 -20.63 49.47
N ILE A 195 -33.13 -20.69 48.76
CA ILE A 195 -32.71 -19.70 47.76
C ILE A 195 -32.56 -20.37 46.39
N SER A 196 -32.75 -19.58 45.34
CA SER A 196 -32.57 -20.00 43.95
C SER A 196 -32.07 -18.82 43.11
N THR A 197 -31.22 -19.09 42.13
CA THR A 197 -30.71 -18.09 41.19
C THR A 197 -31.41 -18.13 39.83
N ASP A 198 -32.23 -19.15 39.58
CA ASP A 198 -32.95 -19.39 38.34
C ASP A 198 -34.47 -19.61 38.54
N ASN A 199 -34.93 -19.57 39.80
CA ASN A 199 -36.30 -19.87 40.24
C ASN A 199 -36.74 -21.34 40.04
N GLU A 200 -35.84 -22.21 39.59
CA GLU A 200 -36.11 -23.61 39.27
C GLU A 200 -35.36 -24.56 40.20
N ASN A 201 -34.09 -24.27 40.46
CA ASN A 201 -33.20 -25.05 41.32
C ASN A 201 -33.05 -24.36 42.67
N TRP A 202 -33.45 -25.06 43.73
CA TRP A 202 -33.54 -24.50 45.08
C TRP A 202 -32.55 -25.17 46.03
N SER A 203 -31.77 -24.36 46.73
CA SER A 203 -30.78 -24.80 47.72
C SER A 203 -31.25 -24.43 49.12
N ASP A 204 -31.03 -25.35 50.07
CA ASP A 204 -31.34 -25.13 51.48
C ASP A 204 -30.41 -24.08 52.08
N TYR A 205 -30.98 -22.99 52.58
CA TYR A 205 -30.22 -21.89 53.20
C TYR A 205 -30.16 -22.02 54.73
N GLY A 206 -31.23 -22.55 55.35
CA GLY A 206 -31.24 -22.89 56.78
C GLY A 206 -32.51 -22.50 57.54
N TYR A 207 -32.47 -22.68 58.87
CA TYR A 207 -33.53 -22.27 59.80
C TYR A 207 -33.25 -20.87 60.34
N TYR A 208 -34.27 -20.02 60.37
CA TYR A 208 -34.13 -18.63 60.76
C TYR A 208 -35.14 -18.22 61.84
N THR A 209 -34.67 -17.48 62.86
CA THR A 209 -35.41 -17.17 64.10
C THR A 209 -35.35 -15.68 64.49
N GLY A 210 -35.14 -14.78 63.52
CA GLY A 210 -35.06 -13.33 63.77
C GLY A 210 -35.89 -12.49 62.78
N ASP A 211 -35.66 -11.17 62.78
CA ASP A 211 -36.34 -10.21 61.90
C ASP A 211 -35.48 -9.76 60.69
N GLU A 212 -34.23 -10.24 60.58
CA GLU A 212 -33.19 -9.78 59.63
C GLU A 212 -32.26 -10.90 59.11
N LEU A 213 -32.44 -11.31 57.85
CA LEU A 213 -31.46 -12.17 57.16
C LEU A 213 -30.37 -11.33 56.50
N VAL A 214 -29.11 -11.79 56.54
CA VAL A 214 -27.95 -11.16 55.89
C VAL A 214 -27.29 -12.18 54.98
N PHE A 215 -27.00 -11.79 53.75
CA PHE A 215 -26.34 -12.64 52.75
C PHE A 215 -24.93 -12.13 52.41
N ASN A 216 -24.05 -12.99 51.87
CA ASN A 216 -22.72 -12.60 51.44
C ASN A 216 -22.67 -12.35 49.92
N LYS A 217 -21.76 -11.47 49.46
CA LYS A 217 -21.57 -11.13 48.03
C LYS A 217 -21.20 -12.35 47.19
N SER A 218 -20.46 -13.31 47.76
CA SER A 218 -20.09 -14.57 47.10
C SER A 218 -21.28 -15.41 46.69
N ASP A 219 -22.40 -15.27 47.39
CA ASP A 219 -23.54 -16.18 47.24
C ASP A 219 -24.35 -15.89 45.97
N PHE A 220 -24.21 -14.69 45.39
CA PHE A 220 -25.03 -14.22 44.26
C PHE A 220 -24.27 -13.53 43.13
N ALA A 221 -22.94 -13.61 43.14
CA ALA A 221 -22.11 -13.01 42.09
C ALA A 221 -22.43 -13.61 40.70
N GLY A 222 -22.89 -12.78 39.76
CA GLY A 222 -23.12 -13.16 38.36
C GLY A 222 -24.55 -13.49 37.95
N TYR A 223 -25.54 -13.33 38.85
CA TYR A 223 -26.95 -13.60 38.55
C TYR A 223 -27.78 -12.30 38.46
N SER A 224 -28.77 -12.28 37.57
CA SER A 224 -29.67 -11.14 37.33
C SER A 224 -30.77 -11.00 38.38
N SER A 225 -31.06 -12.09 39.09
CA SER A 225 -32.10 -12.13 40.12
C SER A 225 -31.79 -13.23 41.12
N VAL A 226 -32.21 -13.01 42.37
CA VAL A 226 -32.18 -14.02 43.42
C VAL A 226 -33.61 -14.22 43.91
N TYR A 227 -34.06 -15.46 43.88
CA TYR A 227 -35.37 -15.90 44.34
C TYR A 227 -35.24 -16.53 45.72
N PHE A 228 -36.19 -16.21 46.59
CA PHE A 228 -36.27 -16.77 47.94
C PHE A 228 -37.66 -17.33 48.16
N ARG A 229 -37.71 -18.45 48.88
CA ARG A 229 -38.95 -19.02 49.35
C ARG A 229 -38.85 -19.51 50.78
N ALA A 230 -39.90 -19.29 51.56
CA ALA A 230 -39.97 -19.69 52.96
C ALA A 230 -41.24 -20.50 53.25
N LYS A 231 -41.11 -21.48 54.16
CA LYS A 231 -42.24 -22.23 54.74
C LYS A 231 -42.20 -22.18 56.27
N SER A 232 -43.38 -22.18 56.88
CA SER A 232 -43.51 -22.17 58.34
C SER A 232 -43.19 -23.54 58.91
N ILE A 233 -42.50 -23.58 60.05
CA ILE A 233 -42.24 -24.81 60.80
C ILE A 233 -43.00 -24.88 62.14
N CYS A 234 -43.93 -23.95 62.41
CA CYS A 234 -44.86 -24.04 63.54
C CYS A 234 -46.31 -23.69 63.14
N GLY A 235 -47.26 -24.51 63.60
CA GLY A 235 -48.65 -24.60 63.11
C GLY A 235 -49.61 -23.46 63.47
N ILE A 236 -49.12 -22.22 63.59
CA ILE A 236 -49.98 -21.05 63.82
C ILE A 236 -50.43 -20.54 62.45
N HIS A 237 -51.70 -20.76 62.14
CA HIS A 237 -52.31 -20.52 60.83
C HIS A 237 -52.28 -19.04 60.45
N ALA A 238 -51.40 -18.66 59.53
CA ALA A 238 -51.79 -17.70 58.51
C ALA A 238 -52.77 -18.41 57.54
N PRO A 239 -53.82 -17.76 57.03
CA PRO A 239 -54.95 -18.45 56.36
C PRO A 239 -54.57 -19.38 55.20
N ASP A 240 -53.39 -19.19 54.59
CA ASP A 240 -52.97 -19.90 53.38
C ASP A 240 -51.63 -20.66 53.51
N CYS A 241 -51.12 -20.90 54.74
CA CYS A 241 -49.80 -21.53 54.94
C CYS A 241 -49.86 -22.92 55.60
N SER A 242 -49.51 -24.00 54.87
CA SER A 242 -49.37 -25.36 55.41
C SER A 242 -47.90 -25.76 55.62
N PHE A 243 -47.62 -26.74 56.48
CA PHE A 243 -46.26 -27.27 56.77
C PHE A 243 -45.52 -27.79 55.51
N ASP A 244 -46.26 -28.14 54.47
CA ASP A 244 -45.73 -28.75 53.24
C ASP A 244 -45.61 -27.76 52.07
N ASN A 245 -46.17 -26.55 52.16
CA ASN A 245 -46.17 -25.58 51.07
C ASN A 245 -45.20 -24.41 51.30
N TRP A 246 -44.56 -23.96 50.22
CA TRP A 246 -43.79 -22.72 50.20
C TRP A 246 -44.76 -21.54 50.08
N CYS A 247 -44.90 -20.78 51.16
CA CYS A 247 -46.02 -19.85 51.28
C CYS A 247 -45.62 -18.39 51.08
N TYR A 248 -44.32 -18.11 51.17
CA TYR A 248 -43.77 -16.79 50.90
C TYR A 248 -42.72 -16.95 49.81
N THR A 249 -42.93 -16.33 48.65
CA THR A 249 -41.97 -16.29 47.55
C THR A 249 -41.69 -14.84 47.19
N GLY A 250 -40.44 -14.54 46.84
CA GLY A 250 -40.04 -13.22 46.41
C GLY A 250 -38.78 -13.28 45.60
N SER A 251 -38.53 -12.21 44.86
CA SER A 251 -37.33 -12.03 44.06
C SER A 251 -36.71 -10.67 44.37
N VAL A 252 -35.38 -10.63 44.32
CA VAL A 252 -34.60 -9.39 44.29
C VAL A 252 -33.94 -9.34 42.93
N GLU A 253 -34.27 -8.32 42.13
CA GLU A 253 -33.53 -8.00 40.92
C GLU A 253 -32.19 -7.39 41.32
N ILE A 254 -31.10 -7.98 40.84
CA ILE A 254 -29.76 -7.40 41.01
C ILE A 254 -29.54 -6.53 39.78
N PRO A 255 -29.35 -5.20 39.92
CA PRO A 255 -29.03 -4.35 38.78
C PRO A 255 -27.67 -4.76 38.22
N LEU A 256 -27.70 -5.61 37.19
CA LEU A 256 -26.52 -6.06 36.48
C LEU A 256 -25.97 -4.92 35.63
N LEU A 257 -24.68 -4.67 35.79
CA LEU A 257 -23.96 -3.74 34.93
C LEU A 257 -23.53 -4.48 33.67
N SER A 258 -23.85 -3.92 32.51
CA SER A 258 -23.21 -4.31 31.26
C SER A 258 -21.81 -3.73 31.18
N ASP A 259 -20.94 -4.40 30.44
CA ASP A 259 -19.62 -3.87 30.15
C ASP A 259 -19.71 -2.55 29.35
N PRO A 260 -18.97 -1.49 29.74
CA PRO A 260 -18.92 -0.25 28.97
C PRO A 260 -18.31 -0.50 27.59
N VAL A 261 -18.99 0.01 26.56
CA VAL A 261 -18.49 -0.05 25.17
C VAL A 261 -17.56 1.13 24.96
N LEU A 262 -16.28 0.86 24.75
CA LEU A 262 -15.24 1.88 24.71
C LEU A 262 -14.92 2.31 23.28
N SER A 263 -14.72 3.61 23.09
CA SER A 263 -14.13 4.20 21.89
C SER A 263 -13.01 5.17 22.28
N TYR A 264 -12.12 5.50 21.34
CA TYR A 264 -11.02 6.41 21.65
C TYR A 264 -10.61 7.27 20.45
N THR A 265 -10.00 8.42 20.75
CA THR A 265 -9.28 9.27 19.80
C THR A 265 -7.91 9.62 20.38
N THR A 266 -6.93 9.85 19.51
CA THR A 266 -5.58 10.25 19.91
C THR A 266 -5.12 11.44 19.07
N THR A 267 -4.36 12.35 19.67
CA THR A 267 -3.85 13.55 19.00
C THR A 267 -2.47 13.92 19.54
N PRO A 268 -1.51 14.35 18.70
CA PRO A 268 -0.22 14.86 19.17
C PRO A 268 -0.42 16.12 20.01
N THR A 269 0.20 16.18 21.19
CA THR A 269 0.18 17.36 22.07
C THR A 269 1.51 18.09 22.09
N TYR A 270 2.62 17.40 21.79
CA TYR A 270 3.94 18.01 21.69
C TYR A 270 4.87 17.22 20.77
N TRP A 271 5.32 17.86 19.68
CA TRP A 271 6.26 17.29 18.73
C TRP A 271 7.71 17.42 19.19
N SER A 272 8.48 16.36 19.02
CA SER A 272 9.88 16.30 19.42
C SER A 272 10.68 15.38 18.49
N ASN A 273 11.98 15.63 18.35
CA ASN A 273 12.86 14.75 17.57
C ASN A 273 13.33 13.50 18.33
N THR A 274 13.03 13.43 19.64
CA THR A 274 13.54 12.37 20.53
C THR A 274 12.43 11.68 21.32
N GLN A 275 11.45 12.44 21.80
CA GLN A 275 10.36 11.97 22.65
C GLN A 275 9.15 12.89 22.52
N GLY A 276 8.24 12.52 21.63
CA GLY A 276 6.96 13.20 21.41
C GLY A 276 5.93 12.83 22.47
N LYS A 277 4.91 13.68 22.61
CA LYS A 277 3.79 13.46 23.53
C LYS A 277 2.46 13.53 22.82
N SER A 278 1.54 12.70 23.29
CA SER A 278 0.21 12.55 22.72
C SER A 278 -0.86 12.37 23.77
N ASN A 279 -2.05 12.79 23.41
CA ASN A 279 -3.27 12.59 24.16
C ASN A 279 -3.95 11.27 23.77
N VAL A 280 -4.65 10.68 24.74
CA VAL A 280 -5.75 9.76 24.49
C VAL A 280 -7.02 10.23 25.20
N THR A 281 -8.11 10.26 24.46
CA THR A 281 -9.46 10.46 25.00
C THR A 281 -10.25 9.18 24.81
N ILE A 282 -10.69 8.56 25.90
CA ILE A 282 -11.49 7.33 25.93
C ILE A 282 -12.90 7.69 26.34
N THR A 283 -13.90 7.30 25.55
CA THR A 283 -15.31 7.57 25.82
C THR A 283 -16.13 6.29 25.84
N TRP A 284 -17.21 6.29 26.62
CA TRP A 284 -18.18 5.20 26.69
C TRP A 284 -19.58 5.72 26.97
N GLU A 285 -20.57 4.98 26.49
CA GLU A 285 -21.97 5.27 26.83
C GLU A 285 -22.25 4.98 28.30
N SER A 286 -23.19 5.75 28.88
CA SER A 286 -23.59 5.53 30.27
C SER A 286 -24.23 4.14 30.44
N VAL A 287 -23.63 3.31 31.29
CA VAL A 287 -24.13 2.00 31.69
C VAL A 287 -25.28 2.18 32.68
N THR A 288 -26.45 1.62 32.33
CA THR A 288 -27.63 1.67 33.19
C THR A 288 -27.35 1.01 34.55
N GLY A 289 -27.64 1.73 35.64
CA GLY A 289 -27.44 1.25 37.00
C GLY A 289 -26.01 1.39 37.55
N ALA A 290 -25.06 1.92 36.77
CA ALA A 290 -23.72 2.25 37.24
C ALA A 290 -23.77 3.52 38.11
N THR A 291 -23.04 3.52 39.22
CA THR A 291 -22.82 4.71 40.05
C THR A 291 -21.42 5.31 39.87
N GLY A 292 -20.56 4.66 39.09
CA GLY A 292 -19.25 5.18 38.71
C GLY A 292 -18.47 4.23 37.80
N TYR A 293 -17.29 4.68 37.39
CA TYR A 293 -16.39 3.95 36.50
C TYR A 293 -14.97 3.98 37.04
N ARG A 294 -14.27 2.87 36.87
CA ARG A 294 -12.86 2.73 37.24
C ARG A 294 -12.02 2.55 35.98
N LEU A 295 -11.00 3.42 35.85
CA LEU A 295 -9.97 3.32 34.83
C LEU A 295 -8.89 2.35 35.30
N TRP A 296 -8.37 1.58 34.35
CA TRP A 296 -7.21 0.75 34.57
C TRP A 296 -6.19 0.96 33.47
N ILE A 297 -4.92 1.11 33.85
CA ILE A 297 -3.82 1.33 32.92
C ILE A 297 -2.71 0.35 33.26
N ASN A 298 -2.20 -0.38 32.28
CA ASN A 298 -1.03 -1.21 32.47
C ASN A 298 0.24 -0.37 32.50
N ASP A 299 1.07 -0.52 33.52
CA ASP A 299 2.35 0.19 33.64
C ASP A 299 3.54 -0.62 33.09
N GLY A 300 3.31 -1.81 32.54
CA GLY A 300 4.30 -2.78 32.09
C GLY A 300 4.45 -3.96 33.06
N TYR A 301 4.35 -3.70 34.37
CA TYR A 301 4.42 -4.70 35.43
C TYR A 301 3.02 -5.21 35.82
N THR A 302 2.07 -4.32 36.06
CA THR A 302 0.72 -4.64 36.50
C THR A 302 -0.29 -3.57 36.05
N TYR A 303 -1.58 -3.84 36.22
CA TYR A 303 -2.60 -2.82 36.03
C TYR A 303 -2.76 -1.97 37.28
N ARG A 304 -2.64 -0.66 37.10
CA ARG A 304 -2.95 0.37 38.10
C ARG A 304 -4.36 0.87 37.88
N SER A 305 -5.03 1.29 38.94
CA SER A 305 -6.45 1.64 38.87
C SER A 305 -6.75 2.95 39.54
N TYR A 306 -7.65 3.72 38.94
CA TYR A 306 -8.14 4.97 39.50
C TYR A 306 -9.65 5.10 39.32
N ASP A 307 -10.31 5.61 40.35
CA ASP A 307 -11.76 5.80 40.34
C ASP A 307 -12.11 7.13 39.69
N LEU A 308 -12.80 7.10 38.56
CA LEU A 308 -13.20 8.29 37.82
C LEU A 308 -14.54 8.85 38.30
N GLY A 309 -15.25 8.14 39.19
CA GLY A 309 -16.62 8.47 39.54
C GLY A 309 -17.60 8.30 38.37
N ASN A 310 -18.73 8.98 38.42
CA ASN A 310 -19.80 8.84 37.42
C ASN A 310 -19.58 9.74 36.20
N VAL A 311 -18.54 9.43 35.43
CA VAL A 311 -18.20 10.09 34.15
C VAL A 311 -18.27 9.10 33.00
N THR A 312 -18.35 9.62 31.77
CA THR A 312 -18.42 8.83 30.53
C THR A 312 -17.22 9.07 29.61
N GLU A 313 -16.20 9.76 30.12
CA GLU A 313 -15.02 10.16 29.36
C GLU A 313 -13.80 10.20 30.28
N PHE A 314 -12.65 9.81 29.74
CA PHE A 314 -11.33 10.05 30.29
C PHE A 314 -10.46 10.70 29.22
N ASN A 315 -9.99 11.92 29.48
CA ASN A 315 -9.07 12.66 28.61
C ASN A 315 -7.71 12.79 29.31
N SER A 316 -6.66 12.18 28.75
CA SER A 316 -5.36 12.12 29.40
C SER A 316 -4.70 13.49 29.61
N SER A 317 -5.00 14.49 28.78
CA SER A 317 -4.41 15.85 28.89
C SER A 317 -5.10 16.73 29.92
N ASP A 318 -6.35 16.42 30.26
CA ASP A 318 -7.04 17.04 31.39
C ASP A 318 -6.55 16.43 32.71
N PHE A 319 -6.32 15.11 32.71
CA PHE A 319 -5.92 14.35 33.89
C PHE A 319 -4.41 14.42 34.19
N LYS A 320 -3.54 14.53 33.18
CA LYS A 320 -2.07 14.64 33.29
C LYS A 320 -1.44 13.66 34.29
N ILE A 321 -1.68 12.37 34.06
CA ILE A 321 -1.25 11.31 34.99
C ILE A 321 0.06 10.62 34.58
N TYR A 322 0.63 10.92 33.41
CA TYR A 322 1.84 10.25 32.95
C TYR A 322 3.04 10.66 33.82
N PRO A 323 3.90 9.74 34.27
CA PRO A 323 5.06 10.08 35.08
C PRO A 323 6.13 10.85 34.29
N PHE A 324 6.95 11.62 35.01
CA PHE A 324 8.15 12.28 34.48
C PHE A 324 9.27 11.28 34.15
N ILE A 325 9.06 10.45 33.14
CA ILE A 325 9.89 9.26 32.93
C ILE A 325 11.28 9.55 32.39
N GLY A 326 11.49 10.70 31.74
CA GLY A 326 12.81 11.12 31.26
C GLY A 326 13.86 11.26 32.37
N SER A 327 13.42 11.31 33.63
CA SER A 327 14.28 11.36 34.83
C SER A 327 14.56 9.99 35.46
N LEU A 328 13.95 8.92 34.96
CA LEU A 328 14.04 7.57 35.50
C LEU A 328 14.91 6.67 34.60
N THR A 329 15.61 5.71 35.22
CA THR A 329 16.41 4.72 34.49
C THR A 329 15.50 3.68 33.84
N LYS A 330 15.85 3.27 32.63
CA LYS A 330 15.18 2.20 31.85
C LYS A 330 15.80 0.83 32.17
N ASP A 331 15.67 0.37 33.41
CA ASP A 331 16.33 -0.84 33.94
C ASP A 331 15.36 -1.85 34.58
N ASN A 332 14.06 -1.74 34.31
CA ASN A 332 13.01 -2.62 34.83
C ASN A 332 13.01 -2.73 36.37
N SER A 333 13.19 -1.61 37.08
CA SER A 333 13.31 -1.60 38.55
C SER A 333 12.05 -1.14 39.31
N VAL A 334 11.15 -0.38 38.68
CA VAL A 334 9.98 0.20 39.39
C VAL A 334 8.86 -0.83 39.56
N ILE A 335 8.44 -1.06 40.81
CA ILE A 335 7.35 -1.97 41.19
C ILE A 335 6.13 -1.25 41.79
N GLU A 336 6.31 -0.01 42.24
CA GLU A 336 5.23 0.81 42.83
C GLU A 336 4.38 1.48 41.73
N ASP A 337 3.22 2.02 42.12
CA ASP A 337 2.37 2.75 41.18
C ASP A 337 3.08 4.02 40.72
N ILE A 338 3.37 4.07 39.41
CA ILE A 338 4.15 5.13 38.80
C ILE A 338 3.28 6.32 38.35
N PHE A 339 1.97 6.12 38.16
CA PHE A 339 1.08 7.16 37.64
C PHE A 339 0.82 8.26 38.68
N LYS A 340 0.69 9.49 38.19
CA LYS A 340 0.46 10.70 38.99
C LYS A 340 -1.03 11.00 39.06
N TRP A 341 -1.76 10.17 39.80
CA TRP A 341 -3.22 10.23 39.96
C TRP A 341 -3.75 11.54 40.58
N ASP A 342 -2.88 12.39 41.10
CA ASP A 342 -3.20 13.73 41.59
C ASP A 342 -3.17 14.82 40.50
N GLY A 343 -2.86 14.44 39.26
CA GLY A 343 -2.75 15.33 38.11
C GLY A 343 -1.45 16.15 38.05
N SER A 344 -0.45 15.78 38.86
CA SER A 344 0.87 16.43 38.86
C SER A 344 1.81 15.95 37.75
N GLY A 345 1.37 15.02 36.89
CA GLY A 345 2.17 14.44 35.82
C GLY A 345 2.11 15.23 34.50
N GLU A 346 2.35 14.51 33.40
CA GLU A 346 2.43 15.06 32.05
C GLU A 346 1.44 14.34 31.10
N ASP A 347 1.40 14.81 29.84
CA ASP A 347 0.85 14.01 28.75
C ASP A 347 1.66 12.73 28.54
N PHE A 348 1.02 11.73 27.95
CA PHE A 348 1.65 10.45 27.65
C PHE A 348 2.73 10.64 26.58
N ASP A 349 3.84 9.92 26.71
CA ASP A 349 4.72 9.69 25.57
C ASP A 349 3.91 9.09 24.43
N ASP A 350 4.21 9.44 23.18
CA ASP A 350 3.55 8.84 22.02
C ASP A 350 3.82 7.33 21.85
N SER A 351 4.75 6.77 22.64
CA SER A 351 5.04 5.36 22.74
C SER A 351 5.21 4.90 24.19
N ALA A 352 4.52 3.81 24.53
CA ALA A 352 4.57 3.20 25.86
C ALA A 352 5.90 2.54 26.21
N THR A 353 6.81 2.38 25.26
CA THR A 353 8.08 1.66 25.44
C THR A 353 8.91 2.21 26.59
N ASN A 354 8.96 3.54 26.75
CA ASN A 354 9.70 4.14 27.87
C ASN A 354 9.10 3.75 29.22
N LEU A 355 7.77 3.77 29.33
CA LEU A 355 7.03 3.37 30.53
C LEU A 355 7.38 1.95 30.94
N TYR A 356 7.31 1.03 29.97
CA TYR A 356 7.49 -0.40 30.23
C TYR A 356 8.94 -0.75 30.58
N LEU A 357 9.92 -0.11 29.94
CA LEU A 357 11.34 -0.32 30.26
C LEU A 357 11.76 0.23 31.63
N THR A 358 10.93 1.05 32.27
CA THR A 358 11.18 1.57 33.61
C THR A 358 10.58 0.68 34.70
N THR A 359 9.46 0.00 34.43
CA THR A 359 8.79 -0.87 35.41
C THR A 359 9.29 -2.31 35.35
N SER A 360 9.13 -3.08 36.43
CA SER A 360 9.72 -4.43 36.55
C SER A 360 9.14 -5.49 35.60
N GLY A 361 8.19 -5.13 34.73
CA GLY A 361 7.47 -6.05 33.86
C GLY A 361 8.07 -6.19 32.47
N THR A 362 8.84 -7.25 32.25
CA THR A 362 9.55 -7.49 30.98
C THR A 362 8.67 -7.95 29.80
N THR A 363 7.40 -8.24 30.04
CA THR A 363 6.50 -8.76 28.99
C THR A 363 6.17 -7.69 27.95
N TYR A 364 6.23 -6.41 28.32
CA TYR A 364 5.81 -5.29 27.48
C TYR A 364 6.97 -4.42 26.99
N ASP A 365 8.23 -4.74 27.33
CA ASP A 365 9.44 -3.94 26.99
C ASP A 365 9.55 -3.56 25.51
N ASN A 366 9.08 -4.42 24.60
CA ASN A 366 9.12 -4.19 23.15
C ASN A 366 7.80 -3.67 22.57
N ASN A 367 6.88 -3.23 23.42
CA ASN A 367 5.55 -2.79 23.03
C ASN A 367 5.48 -1.25 23.03
N SER A 368 4.95 -0.69 21.96
CA SER A 368 4.71 0.75 21.85
C SER A 368 3.30 1.15 22.29
N LYS A 369 2.39 0.19 22.48
CA LYS A 369 0.97 0.45 22.75
C LYS A 369 0.67 0.54 24.23
N TYR A 370 -0.25 1.42 24.58
CA TYR A 370 -0.81 1.50 25.92
C TYR A 370 -1.99 0.56 26.08
N TYR A 371 -2.11 -0.07 27.25
CA TYR A 371 -3.21 -0.98 27.58
C TYR A 371 -4.12 -0.35 28.62
N PHE A 372 -5.32 0.02 28.19
CA PHE A 372 -6.36 0.62 29.03
C PHE A 372 -7.55 -0.32 29.19
N ARG A 373 -8.24 -0.23 30.33
CA ARG A 373 -9.56 -0.83 30.53
C ARG A 373 -10.44 0.13 31.32
N VAL A 374 -11.75 0.03 31.12
CA VAL A 374 -12.73 0.72 31.94
C VAL A 374 -13.77 -0.29 32.43
N THR A 375 -14.11 -0.20 33.70
CA THR A 375 -15.14 -1.06 34.32
C THR A 375 -16.18 -0.18 34.98
N ALA A 376 -17.45 -0.49 34.77
CA ALA A 376 -18.55 0.16 35.48
C ALA A 376 -18.73 -0.49 36.85
N TYR A 377 -19.06 0.30 37.88
CA TYR A 377 -19.38 -0.21 39.20
C TYR A 377 -20.63 0.48 39.78
N ASN A 378 -21.25 -0.20 40.74
CA ASN A 378 -22.28 0.34 41.61
C ASN A 378 -22.02 -0.11 43.06
N SER A 379 -22.95 0.17 43.97
CA SER A 379 -22.81 -0.21 45.38
C SER A 379 -22.76 -1.73 45.65
N ILE A 380 -23.00 -2.56 44.63
CA ILE A 380 -23.19 -4.01 44.75
C ILE A 380 -22.14 -4.79 43.94
N MET A 381 -21.73 -4.28 42.77
CA MET A 381 -20.83 -4.98 41.86
C MET A 381 -19.97 -4.06 40.99
N GLN A 382 -18.98 -4.65 40.34
CA GLN A 382 -18.15 -4.06 39.30
C GLN A 382 -18.09 -5.03 38.11
N THR A 383 -18.11 -4.52 36.88
CA THR A 383 -18.01 -5.37 35.68
C THR A 383 -16.65 -6.06 35.61
N LYS A 384 -16.59 -7.17 34.87
CA LYS A 384 -15.37 -7.98 34.78
C LYS A 384 -14.28 -7.21 34.08
N PHE A 385 -13.17 -7.03 34.79
CA PHE A 385 -12.00 -6.32 34.29
C PHE A 385 -11.47 -6.91 32.97
N GLU A 386 -11.56 -8.23 32.77
CA GLU A 386 -11.02 -8.90 31.58
C GLU A 386 -11.70 -8.50 30.27
N ASN A 387 -12.94 -8.00 30.31
CA ASN A 387 -13.79 -7.86 29.13
C ASN A 387 -13.55 -6.59 28.30
N ASN A 388 -12.98 -5.52 28.87
CA ASN A 388 -12.94 -4.19 28.24
C ASN A 388 -11.51 -3.71 27.94
N LEU A 389 -10.71 -4.54 27.26
CA LEU A 389 -9.34 -4.20 26.90
C LEU A 389 -9.27 -3.28 25.67
N LEU A 390 -8.59 -2.14 25.82
CA LEU A 390 -8.13 -1.29 24.73
C LEU A 390 -6.60 -1.33 24.63
N ASN A 391 -6.10 -1.62 23.43
CA ASN A 391 -4.68 -1.57 23.10
C ASN A 391 -4.51 -0.41 22.13
N ILE A 392 -4.04 0.73 22.62
CA ILE A 392 -4.07 2.00 21.92
C ILE A 392 -2.67 2.33 21.40
N ASP A 393 -2.58 2.59 20.10
CA ASP A 393 -1.46 3.29 19.48
C ASP A 393 -1.76 4.79 19.60
N LEU A 394 -0.92 5.53 20.32
CA LEU A 394 -1.09 6.98 20.36
C LEU A 394 -0.68 7.58 19.02
N ALA A 395 -1.22 8.75 18.72
CA ALA A 395 -0.80 9.49 17.53
C ALA A 395 0.71 9.73 17.62
N SER A 396 1.43 9.53 16.51
CA SER A 396 2.87 9.79 16.47
C SER A 396 3.14 11.27 16.70
N ALA A 397 4.09 11.58 17.59
CA ALA A 397 4.57 12.94 17.85
C ALA A 397 6.10 13.01 17.90
N THR A 398 6.79 11.89 17.67
CA THR A 398 8.24 11.78 17.59
C THR A 398 8.67 11.79 16.13
N ASP A 399 9.12 12.95 15.65
CA ASP A 399 9.56 13.14 14.28
C ASP A 399 11.07 12.95 14.16
N LYS A 400 11.47 11.84 13.55
CA LYS A 400 12.87 11.51 13.25
C LYS A 400 13.18 11.61 11.76
N THR A 401 12.21 12.03 10.97
CA THR A 401 12.33 12.05 9.52
C THR A 401 12.87 13.41 9.10
N ASN A 402 13.78 13.41 8.13
CA ASN A 402 14.16 14.67 7.53
C ASN A 402 13.10 15.06 6.48
N PRO A 403 12.85 16.37 6.28
CA PRO A 403 11.97 16.83 5.23
C PRO A 403 12.46 16.38 3.85
N ILE A 404 11.53 16.12 2.94
CA ILE A 404 11.84 15.82 1.54
C ILE A 404 11.99 17.14 0.79
N VAL A 405 13.07 17.29 0.01
CA VAL A 405 13.35 18.53 -0.75
C VAL A 405 13.59 18.23 -2.23
N ASN A 406 12.98 19.00 -3.12
CA ASN A 406 13.33 19.08 -4.53
C ASN A 406 13.69 20.52 -4.90
N ILE A 407 14.67 20.66 -5.78
CA ILE A 407 15.12 21.93 -6.34
C ILE A 407 15.28 21.77 -7.85
N SER A 408 14.84 22.78 -8.60
CA SER A 408 15.16 22.98 -10.00
C SER A 408 15.51 24.44 -10.24
N ILE A 409 16.47 24.69 -11.13
CA ILE A 409 16.91 26.04 -11.49
C ILE A 409 16.43 26.30 -12.92
N GLY A 410 15.62 27.34 -13.09
CA GLY A 410 15.24 27.88 -14.39
C GLY A 410 16.11 29.08 -14.75
N THR A 411 16.58 29.11 -15.99
CA THR A 411 17.13 30.32 -16.62
C THR A 411 16.08 30.86 -17.59
N GLU A 412 16.03 32.18 -17.85
CA GLU A 412 15.09 32.76 -18.83
C GLU A 412 15.22 32.12 -20.23
N GLU A 413 16.41 31.59 -20.53
CA GLU A 413 16.76 30.95 -21.80
C GLU A 413 16.46 29.43 -21.79
N GLY A 414 16.13 28.84 -20.64
CA GLY A 414 15.90 27.39 -20.48
C GLY A 414 17.16 26.53 -20.66
N LEU A 415 18.34 27.15 -20.68
CA LEU A 415 19.62 26.51 -20.92
C LEU A 415 20.33 26.15 -19.60
N SER A 416 21.11 25.06 -19.62
CA SER A 416 22.01 24.67 -18.53
C SER A 416 23.21 25.62 -18.35
N LYS A 417 23.43 26.50 -19.34
CA LYS A 417 24.43 27.55 -19.37
C LYS A 417 23.74 28.87 -19.74
N THR A 418 23.95 29.93 -18.97
CA THR A 418 23.32 31.23 -19.21
C THR A 418 24.30 32.38 -18.96
N ALA A 419 24.07 33.52 -19.61
CA ALA A 419 24.72 34.78 -19.26
C ALA A 419 23.92 35.57 -18.21
N ASN A 420 22.67 35.17 -17.93
CA ASN A 420 21.81 35.84 -16.97
C ASN A 420 22.16 35.42 -15.54
N ARG A 421 22.50 36.41 -14.71
CA ARG A 421 22.78 36.20 -13.28
C ARG A 421 21.50 36.05 -12.46
N ASN A 422 20.37 36.51 -12.96
CA ASN A 422 19.08 36.35 -12.30
C ASN A 422 18.47 35.03 -12.76
N ILE A 423 18.37 34.08 -11.83
CA ILE A 423 17.78 32.78 -12.06
C ILE A 423 16.51 32.62 -11.22
N ALA A 424 15.68 31.66 -11.62
CA ALA A 424 14.51 31.24 -10.85
C ALA A 424 14.83 29.91 -10.15
N VAL A 425 14.73 29.87 -8.82
CA VAL A 425 14.95 28.67 -8.02
C VAL A 425 13.59 28.12 -7.60
N SER A 426 13.12 27.11 -8.32
CA SER A 426 11.89 26.39 -8.01
C SER A 426 12.16 25.35 -6.93
N ILE A 427 11.51 25.49 -5.78
CA ILE A 427 11.71 24.67 -4.57
C ILE A 427 10.40 23.99 -4.20
N SER A 428 10.45 22.68 -3.92
CA SER A 428 9.37 21.99 -3.21
C SER A 428 9.93 21.31 -1.97
N ALA A 429 9.28 21.47 -0.82
CA ALA A 429 9.57 20.69 0.38
C ALA A 429 8.31 20.05 0.94
N SER A 430 8.43 18.91 1.61
CA SER A 430 7.31 18.27 2.30
C SER A 430 7.77 17.54 3.56
N ASP A 431 6.96 17.66 4.60
CA ASP A 431 7.12 16.98 5.88
C ASP A 431 5.73 16.75 6.47
N THR A 432 5.31 15.49 6.61
CA THR A 432 3.96 15.16 7.09
C THR A 432 3.86 15.01 8.60
N ASP A 433 5.00 15.06 9.29
CA ASP A 433 5.10 14.81 10.72
C ASP A 433 5.01 16.15 11.46
N SER A 434 6.14 16.76 11.82
CA SER A 434 6.15 18.03 12.55
C SER A 434 5.91 19.25 11.66
N GLY A 435 6.03 19.10 10.34
CA GLY A 435 5.80 20.12 9.34
C GLY A 435 7.03 20.97 9.05
N ILE A 436 7.00 21.69 7.92
CA ILE A 436 8.10 22.55 7.48
C ILE A 436 8.15 23.83 8.31
N LYS A 437 9.34 24.17 8.82
CA LYS A 437 9.61 25.38 9.59
C LYS A 437 10.35 26.45 8.81
N SER A 438 11.39 26.09 8.08
CA SER A 438 12.12 27.09 7.30
C SER A 438 12.77 26.52 6.04
N ILE A 439 12.91 27.40 5.06
CA ILE A 439 13.64 27.15 3.81
C ILE A 439 14.77 28.17 3.76
N LEU A 440 15.99 27.68 3.52
CA LEU A 440 17.18 28.51 3.39
C LEU A 440 17.93 28.19 2.09
N ILE A 441 18.51 29.22 1.46
CA ILE A 441 19.27 29.12 0.22
C ILE A 441 20.73 29.53 0.45
N SER A 442 21.67 28.90 -0.25
CA SER A 442 23.10 29.18 -0.17
C SER A 442 23.82 28.94 -1.51
N GLU A 443 24.83 29.73 -1.84
CA GLU A 443 25.74 29.49 -2.99
C GLU A 443 27.03 28.73 -2.61
N ASP A 444 27.40 28.71 -1.33
CA ASP A 444 28.66 28.11 -0.83
C ASP A 444 28.44 26.84 0.01
N GLY A 445 27.18 26.47 0.25
CA GLY A 445 26.78 25.33 1.08
C GLY A 445 27.05 25.52 2.58
N SER A 446 27.54 26.69 3.00
CA SER A 446 28.01 26.98 4.36
C SER A 446 27.27 28.16 5.00
N THR A 447 27.09 29.24 4.24
CA THR A 447 26.36 30.45 4.62
C THR A 447 24.97 30.40 4.01
N TYR A 448 23.94 30.31 4.85
CA TYR A 448 22.55 30.18 4.41
C TYR A 448 21.76 31.45 4.69
N GLN A 449 20.99 31.90 3.70
CA GLN A 449 19.99 32.95 3.82
C GLN A 449 18.61 32.29 3.98
N GLU A 450 17.90 32.63 5.06
CA GLU A 450 16.51 32.21 5.23
C GLU A 450 15.61 32.98 4.25
N VAL A 451 14.81 32.24 3.47
CA VAL A 451 13.89 32.79 2.46
C VAL A 451 12.43 32.56 2.83
N HIS A 452 12.16 31.63 3.73
CA HIS A 452 10.83 31.33 4.25
C HIS A 452 10.92 30.79 5.68
N SER A 453 9.96 31.15 6.53
CA SER A 453 9.91 30.78 7.94
C SER A 453 8.46 30.72 8.42
N GLU A 454 8.12 29.68 9.19
CA GLU A 454 6.81 29.46 9.78
C GLU A 454 6.87 29.52 11.30
N ALA A 455 5.80 30.04 11.91
CA ALA A 455 5.68 30.10 13.35
C ALA A 455 5.36 28.72 13.94
N LEU A 456 5.99 28.38 15.07
CA LEU A 456 5.64 27.17 15.82
C LEU A 456 4.31 27.36 16.54
N LEU A 457 3.46 26.34 16.44
CA LEU A 457 2.27 26.19 17.25
C LEU A 457 2.65 25.76 18.68
N GLU A 458 1.68 25.79 19.60
CA GLU A 458 1.91 25.40 21.01
C GLU A 458 2.42 23.96 21.15
N ASN A 459 2.05 23.06 20.23
CA ASN A 459 2.50 21.68 20.19
C ASN A 459 3.85 21.50 19.48
N ASN A 460 4.60 22.56 19.19
CA ASN A 460 5.90 22.53 18.53
C ASN A 460 5.89 21.97 17.08
N SER A 461 4.74 21.98 16.41
CA SER A 461 4.61 21.78 14.95
C SER A 461 4.38 23.11 14.22
N THR A 462 4.34 23.10 12.89
CA THR A 462 3.92 24.27 12.09
C THR A 462 2.56 24.10 11.42
N GLY A 463 2.07 22.86 11.27
CA GLY A 463 0.86 22.55 10.49
C GLY A 463 1.04 22.74 8.96
N VAL A 464 2.22 23.16 8.51
CA VAL A 464 2.55 23.36 7.09
C VAL A 464 3.26 22.10 6.57
N THR A 465 2.50 21.19 5.96
CA THR A 465 3.06 19.90 5.52
C THR A 465 3.78 19.94 4.18
N SER A 466 3.65 21.05 3.44
CA SER A 466 4.31 21.23 2.15
C SER A 466 4.57 22.70 1.85
N TYR A 467 5.64 22.94 1.09
CA TYR A 467 6.06 24.23 0.58
C TYR A 467 6.35 24.10 -0.92
N LEU A 468 5.88 25.05 -1.71
CA LEU A 468 6.15 25.13 -3.14
C LEU A 468 6.21 26.60 -3.57
N GLU A 469 7.38 27.05 -3.98
CA GLU A 469 7.59 28.42 -4.44
C GLU A 469 8.74 28.50 -5.45
N GLU A 470 8.70 29.54 -6.28
CA GLU A 470 9.79 29.89 -7.17
C GLU A 470 10.42 31.21 -6.72
N ILE A 471 11.69 31.16 -6.32
CA ILE A 471 12.39 32.29 -5.72
C ILE A 471 13.36 32.88 -6.75
N PRO A 472 13.26 34.18 -7.07
CA PRO A 472 14.28 34.85 -7.88
C PRO A 472 15.60 34.96 -7.08
N TRP A 473 16.70 34.53 -7.69
CA TRP A 473 18.03 34.55 -7.06
C TRP A 473 19.07 35.18 -8.00
N GLU A 474 19.83 36.15 -7.50
CA GLU A 474 20.95 36.75 -8.24
C GLU A 474 22.26 36.03 -7.90
N LEU A 475 22.81 35.31 -8.86
CA LEU A 475 24.09 34.59 -8.74
C LEU A 475 25.26 35.55 -8.54
N THR A 476 26.22 35.16 -7.71
CA THR A 476 27.52 35.84 -7.61
C THR A 476 28.19 36.01 -8.99
N ALA A 477 28.82 37.16 -9.22
CA ALA A 477 29.49 37.44 -10.49
C ALA A 477 30.67 36.47 -10.77
N GLY A 478 31.06 36.38 -12.04
CA GLY A 478 32.18 35.55 -12.51
C GLY A 478 31.72 34.23 -13.14
N ALA A 479 32.22 33.94 -14.34
CA ALA A 479 31.92 32.73 -15.08
C ALA A 479 32.33 31.46 -14.33
N GLY A 480 31.62 30.37 -14.61
CA GLY A 480 31.82 29.06 -14.01
C GLY A 480 30.52 28.42 -13.54
N THR A 481 30.62 27.18 -13.05
CA THR A 481 29.48 26.48 -12.45
C THR A 481 29.11 27.14 -11.12
N LYS A 482 27.87 27.60 -11.01
CA LYS A 482 27.25 28.09 -9.79
C LYS A 482 26.36 26.99 -9.22
N THR A 483 26.48 26.72 -7.93
CA THR A 483 25.68 25.69 -7.24
C THR A 483 24.82 26.37 -6.19
N ILE A 484 23.52 26.11 -6.24
CA ILE A 484 22.56 26.56 -5.23
C ILE A 484 22.23 25.37 -4.33
N TYR A 485 22.37 25.57 -3.03
CA TYR A 485 21.96 24.66 -1.99
C TYR A 485 20.68 25.17 -1.35
N VAL A 486 19.71 24.28 -1.15
CA VAL A 486 18.48 24.53 -0.41
C VAL A 486 18.48 23.62 0.80
N LYS A 487 18.33 24.22 1.98
CA LYS A 487 18.12 23.52 3.25
C LYS A 487 16.67 23.72 3.66
N ALA A 488 15.92 22.64 3.82
CA ALA A 488 14.62 22.67 4.50
C ALA A 488 14.82 22.14 5.93
N ILE A 489 14.24 22.83 6.90
CA ILE A 489 14.24 22.48 8.32
C ILE A 489 12.78 22.27 8.74
N ASP A 490 12.49 21.17 9.43
CA ASP A 490 11.17 20.90 10.02
C ASP A 490 10.99 21.61 11.38
N ALA A 491 9.83 21.43 12.00
CA ALA A 491 9.48 22.10 13.26
C ALA A 491 10.34 21.64 14.45
N VAL A 492 10.77 20.37 14.47
CA VAL A 492 11.60 19.79 15.55
C VAL A 492 13.10 19.89 15.28
N GLY A 493 13.50 20.46 14.15
CA GLY A 493 14.87 20.77 13.78
C GLY A 493 15.59 19.71 12.95
N ASN A 494 14.92 18.66 12.46
CA ASN A 494 15.54 17.82 11.44
C ASN A 494 15.59 18.59 10.11
N TYR A 495 16.56 18.24 9.27
CA TYR A 495 16.79 19.00 8.05
C TYR A 495 17.38 18.15 6.94
N TYR A 496 17.10 18.58 5.71
CA TYR A 496 17.73 18.03 4.52
C TYR A 496 18.27 19.14 3.65
N ILE A 497 19.43 18.88 3.02
CA ILE A 497 20.06 19.81 2.09
C ILE A 497 20.08 19.15 0.72
N ARG A 498 19.61 19.87 -0.29
CA ARG A 498 19.74 19.47 -1.69
C ARG A 498 20.34 20.60 -2.51
N SER A 499 20.98 20.28 -3.63
CA SER A 499 21.52 21.30 -4.51
C SER A 499 21.16 21.07 -5.97
N SER A 500 21.26 22.15 -6.73
CA SER A 500 21.22 22.17 -8.19
C SER A 500 22.26 23.17 -8.70
N SER A 501 22.68 23.05 -9.96
CA SER A 501 23.73 23.89 -10.53
C SER A 501 23.35 24.43 -11.90
N VAL A 502 23.93 25.59 -12.22
CA VAL A 502 23.84 26.26 -13.52
C VAL A 502 25.22 26.80 -13.89
N ALA A 503 25.58 26.75 -15.17
CA ALA A 503 26.82 27.37 -15.64
C ALA A 503 26.57 28.84 -15.98
N LEU A 504 27.18 29.77 -15.25
CA LEU A 504 27.21 31.17 -15.64
C LEU A 504 28.36 31.37 -16.63
N ALA A 505 28.10 31.99 -17.76
CA ALA A 505 29.12 32.20 -18.78
C ALA A 505 28.89 33.49 -19.56
N ASP A 506 30.00 34.11 -19.98
CA ASP A 506 29.97 35.35 -20.75
C ASP A 506 29.56 35.10 -22.22
N ASP A 507 29.76 33.88 -22.71
CA ASP A 507 29.42 33.46 -24.07
C ASP A 507 28.61 32.16 -24.06
N ILE A 508 27.43 32.22 -24.65
CA ILE A 508 26.44 31.14 -24.75
C ILE A 508 26.07 30.80 -26.21
N ILE A 509 26.64 31.49 -27.19
CA ILE A 509 26.27 31.33 -28.60
C ILE A 509 27.22 30.30 -29.22
N PRO A 510 26.73 29.16 -29.75
CA PRO A 510 27.58 28.20 -30.44
C PRO A 510 28.18 28.77 -31.74
N PRO A 511 29.38 28.33 -32.15
CA PRO A 511 29.98 28.75 -33.40
C PRO A 511 29.19 28.20 -34.58
N SER A 512 29.21 28.86 -35.75
CA SER A 512 28.64 28.31 -36.99
C SER A 512 29.67 27.46 -37.75
N VAL A 513 29.23 26.40 -38.43
CA VAL A 513 30.12 25.50 -39.18
C VAL A 513 29.48 24.98 -40.46
N THR A 514 30.25 24.94 -41.56
CA THR A 514 29.93 24.15 -42.76
C THR A 514 31.03 23.15 -43.04
N LEU A 515 30.66 22.02 -43.66
CA LEU A 515 31.56 20.94 -44.05
C LEU A 515 31.31 20.60 -45.51
N SER A 516 32.37 20.42 -46.30
CA SER A 516 32.28 19.82 -47.63
C SER A 516 33.36 18.77 -47.85
N ILE A 517 33.00 17.63 -48.44
CA ILE A 517 33.91 16.54 -48.79
C ILE A 517 34.40 16.74 -50.24
N ASN A 518 35.72 16.74 -50.45
CA ASN A 518 36.37 16.93 -51.75
C ASN A 518 35.83 18.13 -52.53
N ASN A 519 35.70 19.29 -51.88
CA ASN A 519 35.09 20.51 -52.44
C ASN A 519 33.65 20.31 -52.98
N GLY A 520 32.87 19.43 -52.34
CA GLY A 520 31.47 19.17 -52.70
C GLY A 520 31.32 18.22 -53.89
N ALA A 521 32.31 17.35 -54.14
CA ALA A 521 32.20 16.32 -55.17
C ALA A 521 31.02 15.38 -54.88
N GLU A 522 30.25 15.05 -55.91
CA GLU A 522 29.11 14.14 -55.78
C GLU A 522 29.54 12.72 -55.36
N SER A 523 30.71 12.28 -55.82
CA SER A 523 31.23 10.95 -55.56
C SER A 523 32.77 10.88 -55.54
N THR A 524 33.29 9.77 -55.03
CA THR A 524 34.73 9.45 -55.00
C THR A 524 34.96 7.95 -55.12
N THR A 525 36.11 7.57 -55.68
CA THR A 525 36.62 6.20 -55.66
C THR A 525 37.60 5.93 -54.52
N ASN A 526 37.96 6.98 -53.75
CA ASN A 526 38.93 6.90 -52.66
C ASN A 526 38.23 7.13 -51.31
N VAL A 527 38.50 6.23 -50.34
CA VAL A 527 38.01 6.35 -48.95
C VAL A 527 38.70 7.46 -48.17
N ASN A 528 39.89 7.87 -48.59
CA ASN A 528 40.59 9.03 -48.05
C ASN A 528 40.18 10.26 -48.84
N VAL A 529 39.60 11.23 -48.15
CA VAL A 529 39.03 12.46 -48.72
C VAL A 529 39.60 13.68 -48.01
N GLU A 530 39.57 14.81 -48.68
CA GLU A 530 39.85 16.11 -48.06
C GLU A 530 38.54 16.74 -47.61
N LEU A 531 38.48 17.15 -46.35
CA LEU A 531 37.37 17.92 -45.80
C LEU A 531 37.73 19.41 -45.86
N THR A 532 36.80 20.24 -46.29
CA THR A 532 36.88 21.70 -46.20
C THR A 532 35.86 22.20 -45.18
N ILE A 533 36.32 22.99 -44.22
CA ILE A 533 35.55 23.45 -43.07
C ILE A 533 35.55 24.97 -43.07
N THR A 534 34.37 25.59 -43.06
CA THR A 534 34.25 27.02 -42.72
C THR A 534 33.61 27.15 -41.35
N ALA A 535 34.19 28.01 -40.52
CA ALA A 535 33.73 28.27 -39.17
C ALA A 535 33.63 29.78 -38.94
N PHE A 536 32.63 30.21 -38.18
CA PHE A 536 32.54 31.59 -37.71
C PHE A 536 31.96 31.62 -36.31
N ASP A 537 32.61 32.37 -35.43
CA ASP A 537 32.16 32.62 -34.07
C ASP A 537 32.38 34.08 -33.70
N SER A 538 31.42 34.69 -33.00
CA SER A 538 31.54 36.09 -32.56
C SER A 538 32.22 36.26 -31.21
N GLY A 539 32.24 35.21 -30.38
CA GLY A 539 32.80 35.23 -29.02
C GLY A 539 34.25 34.75 -28.93
N SER A 540 34.74 34.05 -29.96
CA SER A 540 36.03 33.38 -30.00
C SER A 540 36.82 33.71 -31.26
N THR A 541 38.14 33.76 -31.13
CA THR A 541 39.05 33.77 -32.29
C THR A 541 39.17 32.36 -32.87
N GLU A 542 39.51 32.23 -34.15
CA GLU A 542 39.66 30.92 -34.81
C GLU A 542 40.62 29.97 -34.07
N ASP A 543 41.74 30.47 -33.53
CA ASP A 543 42.72 29.68 -32.77
C ASP A 543 42.16 29.10 -31.46
N ALA A 544 41.06 29.65 -30.95
CA ALA A 544 40.39 29.17 -29.75
C ALA A 544 39.31 28.11 -30.06
N LEU A 545 38.95 27.93 -31.34
CA LEU A 545 38.01 26.91 -31.77
C LEU A 545 38.67 25.52 -31.78
N LYS A 546 37.89 24.51 -31.42
CA LYS A 546 38.27 23.10 -31.51
C LYS A 546 37.28 22.35 -32.39
N MET A 547 37.74 21.32 -33.08
CA MET A 547 36.91 20.47 -33.93
C MET A 547 37.13 18.98 -33.66
N ARG A 548 36.14 18.17 -34.01
CA ARG A 548 36.27 16.71 -34.08
C ARG A 548 35.31 16.13 -35.11
N PHE A 549 35.60 14.92 -35.59
CA PHE A 549 34.91 14.32 -36.72
C PHE A 549 34.36 12.93 -36.40
N SER A 550 33.35 12.50 -37.16
CA SER A 550 32.74 11.17 -37.06
C SER A 550 32.23 10.71 -38.43
N ASN A 551 32.23 9.40 -38.68
CA ASN A 551 31.61 8.80 -39.86
C ASN A 551 30.15 8.35 -39.62
N ASN A 552 29.69 8.35 -38.36
CA ASN A 552 28.33 7.90 -38.01
C ASN A 552 27.58 8.81 -37.02
N GLY A 553 28.20 9.91 -36.56
CA GLY A 553 27.63 10.84 -35.58
C GLY A 553 27.62 10.32 -34.13
N LEU A 554 28.11 9.11 -33.88
CA LEU A 554 28.12 8.46 -32.56
C LEU A 554 29.55 8.30 -32.01
N LEU A 555 30.46 7.80 -32.85
CA LEU A 555 31.86 7.58 -32.50
C LEU A 555 32.69 8.73 -33.05
N TRP A 556 33.28 9.51 -32.16
CA TRP A 556 33.97 10.74 -32.50
C TRP A 556 35.48 10.61 -32.33
N SER A 557 36.24 11.30 -33.17
CA SER A 557 37.67 11.52 -32.93
C SER A 557 37.89 12.33 -31.65
N ALA A 558 39.14 12.36 -31.19
CA ALA A 558 39.54 13.33 -30.18
C ALA A 558 39.33 14.76 -30.72
N TRP A 559 39.11 15.70 -29.80
CA TRP A 559 39.12 17.13 -30.11
C TRP A 559 40.51 17.57 -30.53
N GLU A 560 40.59 18.33 -31.62
CA GLU A 560 41.80 18.96 -32.14
C GLU A 560 41.55 20.46 -32.40
N THR A 561 42.60 21.25 -32.59
CA THR A 561 42.48 22.67 -32.95
C THR A 561 41.77 22.81 -34.31
N TYR A 562 40.93 23.83 -34.45
CA TYR A 562 40.28 24.13 -35.73
C TYR A 562 41.32 24.32 -36.86
N SER A 563 41.00 23.77 -38.03
CA SER A 563 41.73 23.95 -39.28
C SER A 563 40.73 23.97 -40.42
N MET A 564 40.97 24.81 -41.42
CA MET A 564 40.11 24.91 -42.60
C MET A 564 40.08 23.63 -43.44
N THR A 565 41.13 22.81 -43.38
CA THR A 565 41.18 21.52 -44.10
C THR A 565 41.59 20.37 -43.20
N LYS A 566 41.11 19.17 -43.55
CA LYS A 566 41.43 17.92 -42.87
C LYS A 566 41.42 16.73 -43.82
N ASP A 567 42.52 15.98 -43.85
CA ASP A 567 42.54 14.64 -44.43
C ASP A 567 41.74 13.67 -43.55
N TRP A 568 40.79 12.97 -44.15
CA TRP A 568 39.86 12.13 -43.42
C TRP A 568 39.63 10.78 -44.10
N ASN A 569 39.63 9.71 -43.30
CA ASN A 569 39.36 8.36 -43.77
C ASN A 569 37.93 7.94 -43.40
N MET A 570 37.05 7.87 -44.41
CA MET A 570 35.64 7.51 -44.25
C MET A 570 35.41 6.03 -43.91
N SER A 571 36.43 5.18 -44.07
CA SER A 571 36.37 3.76 -43.73
C SER A 571 36.89 3.45 -42.32
N ASN A 572 37.32 4.46 -41.56
CA ASN A 572 37.87 4.24 -40.22
C ASN A 572 36.77 3.80 -39.23
N VAL A 573 36.80 2.52 -38.85
CA VAL A 573 35.83 1.89 -37.95
C VAL A 573 35.84 2.47 -36.53
N SER A 574 36.96 3.01 -36.05
CA SER A 574 37.05 3.66 -34.74
C SER A 574 36.17 4.89 -34.64
N TYR A 575 35.81 5.49 -35.78
CA TYR A 575 34.92 6.65 -35.89
C TYR A 575 33.61 6.29 -36.58
N GLY A 576 33.28 4.99 -36.67
CA GLY A 576 32.02 4.50 -37.22
C GLY A 576 31.98 4.32 -38.75
N GLY A 577 33.13 4.35 -39.42
CA GLY A 577 33.26 4.16 -40.87
C GLY A 577 33.29 2.69 -41.30
N ASN A 578 33.18 2.45 -42.60
CA ASN A 578 33.38 1.14 -43.23
C ASN A 578 33.85 1.29 -44.69
N SER A 579 34.39 0.22 -45.27
CA SER A 579 34.88 0.19 -46.67
C SER A 579 33.83 -0.19 -47.71
N ASP A 580 32.57 -0.37 -47.31
CA ASP A 580 31.53 -0.87 -48.21
C ASP A 580 31.18 0.19 -49.26
N ILE A 581 30.78 -0.25 -50.45
CA ILE A 581 30.24 0.64 -51.48
C ILE A 581 28.94 1.25 -50.95
N GLY A 582 28.75 2.57 -51.13
CA GLY A 582 27.56 3.25 -50.63
C GLY A 582 27.72 4.75 -50.43
N ILE A 583 26.64 5.40 -49.98
CA ILE A 583 26.70 6.78 -49.50
C ILE A 583 27.44 6.83 -48.16
N LYS A 584 28.46 7.69 -48.07
CA LYS A 584 29.24 7.94 -46.87
C LYS A 584 28.82 9.27 -46.25
N ASN A 585 28.80 9.32 -44.93
CA ASN A 585 28.54 10.53 -44.16
C ASN A 585 29.81 10.91 -43.40
N VAL A 586 30.10 12.20 -43.32
CA VAL A 586 31.07 12.75 -42.39
C VAL A 586 30.37 13.84 -41.58
N PHE A 587 30.53 13.79 -40.27
CA PHE A 587 30.01 14.75 -39.32
C PHE A 587 31.17 15.51 -38.69
N ILE A 588 30.97 16.79 -38.40
CA ILE A 588 31.88 17.63 -37.64
C ILE A 588 31.15 18.20 -36.43
N GLN A 589 31.83 18.21 -35.29
CA GLN A 589 31.49 19.08 -34.17
C GLN A 589 32.55 20.17 -34.05
N LEU A 590 32.10 21.40 -33.87
CA LEU A 590 32.94 22.56 -33.62
C LEU A 590 32.59 23.12 -32.24
N ALA A 591 33.60 23.36 -31.41
CA ALA A 591 33.47 23.94 -30.08
C ALA A 591 34.22 25.27 -30.03
N ASP A 592 33.63 26.27 -29.39
CA ASP A 592 34.28 27.55 -29.13
C ASP A 592 35.13 27.54 -27.85
N ALA A 593 35.72 28.69 -27.49
CA ALA A 593 36.53 28.83 -26.27
C ALA A 593 35.70 28.59 -24.99
N ALA A 594 34.41 28.91 -25.04
CA ALA A 594 33.45 28.74 -23.96
C ALA A 594 32.80 27.34 -23.96
N GLN A 595 33.23 26.43 -24.85
CA GLN A 595 32.72 25.08 -25.06
C GLN A 595 31.26 25.00 -25.54
N ASN A 596 30.73 26.04 -26.17
CA ASN A 596 29.48 25.90 -26.92
C ASN A 596 29.75 25.10 -28.20
N ILE A 597 28.90 24.13 -28.53
CA ILE A 597 29.15 23.17 -29.61
C ILE A 597 28.12 23.32 -30.73
N SER A 598 28.57 23.34 -31.98
CA SER A 598 27.73 23.18 -33.17
C SER A 598 28.05 21.91 -33.94
N LEU A 599 27.12 21.50 -34.82
CA LEU A 599 27.19 20.29 -35.60
C LEU A 599 27.04 20.62 -37.09
N GLY A 600 27.95 20.10 -37.91
CA GLY A 600 27.86 20.08 -39.37
C GLY A 600 27.91 18.65 -39.90
N LYS A 601 27.48 18.46 -41.15
CA LYS A 601 27.62 17.18 -41.86
C LYS A 601 27.72 17.39 -43.36
N ASP A 602 28.31 16.43 -44.05
CA ASP A 602 28.26 16.29 -45.50
C ASP A 602 28.25 14.82 -45.92
N THR A 603 27.88 14.57 -47.17
CA THR A 603 27.77 13.21 -47.73
C THR A 603 28.40 13.10 -49.10
N ILE A 604 28.98 11.94 -49.40
CA ILE A 604 29.55 11.64 -50.71
C ILE A 604 29.20 10.21 -51.12
N GLY A 605 28.96 9.98 -52.41
CA GLY A 605 28.87 8.64 -52.95
C GLY A 605 30.23 7.97 -53.04
N TYR A 606 30.36 6.74 -52.55
CA TYR A 606 31.60 5.99 -52.64
C TYR A 606 31.40 4.67 -53.37
N ASN A 607 32.21 4.46 -54.40
CA ASN A 607 32.39 3.16 -55.03
C ASN A 607 33.83 3.05 -55.54
N SER A 608 34.60 2.07 -55.02
CA SER A 608 35.96 1.80 -55.48
C SER A 608 36.03 1.16 -56.86
N GLU A 609 34.92 0.63 -57.37
CA GLU A 609 34.83 -0.03 -58.66
C GLU A 609 34.12 0.88 -59.67
N LEU A 610 34.82 1.23 -60.75
CA LEU A 610 34.23 2.00 -61.84
C LEU A 610 33.20 1.13 -62.58
N PRO A 611 32.00 1.68 -62.92
CA PRO A 611 31.08 0.96 -63.77
C PRO A 611 31.72 0.71 -65.14
N SER A 612 31.77 -0.55 -65.56
CA SER A 612 32.37 -1.01 -66.81
C SER A 612 31.42 -1.94 -67.57
N GLY A 613 31.63 -2.09 -68.88
CA GLY A 613 30.71 -2.81 -69.74
C GLY A 613 31.15 -2.87 -71.19
N THR A 614 30.21 -3.25 -72.07
CA THR A 614 30.44 -3.33 -73.51
C THR A 614 29.30 -2.70 -74.30
N ILE A 615 29.62 -2.26 -75.52
CA ILE A 615 28.67 -1.71 -76.48
C ILE A 615 28.69 -2.54 -77.76
N THR A 616 27.50 -2.90 -78.24
CA THR A 616 27.30 -3.44 -79.60
C THR A 616 26.18 -2.67 -80.30
N ILE A 617 25.98 -2.88 -81.60
CA ILE A 617 24.93 -2.21 -82.38
C ILE A 617 23.98 -3.24 -82.94
N SER A 618 22.68 -3.00 -82.77
CA SER A 618 21.65 -3.86 -83.35
C SER A 618 21.75 -3.87 -84.89
N GLY A 619 22.05 -5.03 -85.46
CA GLY A 619 22.18 -5.24 -86.91
C GLY A 619 23.46 -4.67 -87.55
N GLY A 620 24.39 -4.11 -86.77
CA GLY A 620 25.66 -3.59 -87.28
C GLY A 620 26.76 -4.65 -87.34
N GLN A 621 27.72 -4.46 -88.25
CA GLN A 621 28.88 -5.35 -88.39
C GLN A 621 30.18 -4.65 -87.96
N LEU A 622 31.11 -5.41 -87.40
CA LEU A 622 32.44 -4.90 -87.05
C LEU A 622 33.34 -4.94 -88.28
N GLY A 623 34.08 -3.85 -88.54
CA GLY A 623 35.09 -3.80 -89.59
C GLY A 623 36.15 -2.74 -89.32
N THR A 624 36.85 -2.34 -90.38
CA THR A 624 37.92 -1.33 -90.29
C THR A 624 37.59 -0.15 -91.20
N TYR A 625 37.57 1.06 -90.64
CA TYR A 625 37.40 2.31 -91.38
C TYR A 625 38.63 3.20 -91.17
N ASN A 626 39.32 3.57 -92.25
CA ASN A 626 40.58 4.34 -92.21
C ASN A 626 41.64 3.76 -91.26
N GLY A 627 41.74 2.42 -91.17
CA GLY A 627 42.70 1.73 -90.30
C GLY A 627 42.30 1.60 -88.83
N VAL A 628 41.10 2.06 -88.45
CA VAL A 628 40.57 1.98 -87.08
C VAL A 628 39.36 1.03 -87.04
N ALA A 629 39.24 0.26 -85.96
CA ALA A 629 38.06 -0.57 -85.74
C ALA A 629 36.79 0.29 -85.67
N ALA A 630 35.78 -0.06 -86.47
CA ALA A 630 34.55 0.68 -86.60
C ALA A 630 33.35 -0.28 -86.67
N LEU A 631 32.20 0.22 -86.21
CA LEU A 631 30.92 -0.46 -86.33
C LEU A 631 30.16 0.15 -87.51
N PHE A 632 29.71 -0.67 -88.45
CA PHE A 632 29.01 -0.25 -89.66
C PHE A 632 27.50 -0.43 -89.51
N CYS A 633 26.72 0.55 -89.98
CA CYS A 633 25.27 0.49 -89.94
C CYS A 633 24.63 1.26 -91.10
N LYS A 634 23.46 0.80 -91.55
CA LYS A 634 22.71 1.42 -92.65
C LYS A 634 21.77 2.56 -92.28
N THR A 635 21.83 3.05 -91.04
CA THR A 635 20.90 4.06 -90.53
C THR A 635 21.63 5.06 -89.65
N ASN A 636 21.19 6.32 -89.70
CA ASN A 636 21.65 7.37 -88.80
C ASN A 636 20.94 7.36 -87.44
N SER A 637 20.02 6.42 -87.19
CA SER A 637 19.37 6.23 -85.89
C SER A 637 19.55 4.80 -85.34
N PRO A 638 20.79 4.30 -85.17
CA PRO A 638 21.01 2.94 -84.68
C PRO A 638 20.63 2.81 -83.20
N THR A 639 20.37 1.57 -82.77
CA THR A 639 20.21 1.24 -81.35
C THR A 639 21.50 0.61 -80.83
N LEU A 640 22.09 1.25 -79.82
CA LEU A 640 23.20 0.70 -79.06
C LEU A 640 22.65 -0.35 -78.07
N LEU A 641 23.27 -1.52 -78.05
CA LEU A 641 23.01 -2.58 -77.08
C LEU A 641 24.13 -2.51 -76.04
N LEU A 642 23.78 -2.04 -74.84
CA LEU A 642 24.68 -1.72 -73.75
C LEU A 642 24.62 -2.79 -72.66
N ASN A 643 25.78 -3.20 -72.16
CA ASN A 643 25.90 -4.14 -71.05
C ASN A 643 26.80 -3.58 -69.95
N TYR A 644 26.28 -2.65 -69.15
CA TYR A 644 26.93 -2.09 -67.95
C TYR A 644 26.11 -2.47 -66.71
N PRO A 645 26.42 -3.59 -66.04
CA PRO A 645 25.59 -4.12 -64.96
C PRO A 645 25.49 -3.20 -63.73
N ALA A 646 26.48 -2.35 -63.50
CA ALA A 646 26.53 -1.41 -62.37
C ALA A 646 26.02 0.00 -62.72
N ALA A 647 25.65 0.26 -63.97
CA ALA A 647 25.23 1.59 -64.41
C ALA A 647 23.76 1.87 -64.09
N THR A 648 23.48 3.07 -63.61
CA THR A 648 22.12 3.61 -63.43
C THR A 648 21.86 4.84 -64.28
N SER A 649 22.93 5.52 -64.72
CA SER A 649 22.86 6.68 -65.61
C SER A 649 23.83 6.54 -66.78
N ILE A 650 23.50 7.19 -67.89
CA ILE A 650 24.29 7.24 -69.11
C ILE A 650 24.28 8.65 -69.68
N ARG A 651 25.39 9.06 -70.27
CA ARG A 651 25.46 10.19 -71.20
C ARG A 651 26.19 9.79 -72.46
N VAL A 652 25.79 10.38 -73.57
CA VAL A 652 26.35 10.07 -74.89
C VAL A 652 26.72 11.36 -75.61
N ASP A 653 27.94 11.42 -76.13
CA ASP A 653 28.32 12.36 -77.18
C ASP A 653 28.00 11.71 -78.54
N ARG A 654 27.11 12.35 -79.28
CA ARG A 654 26.53 11.84 -80.53
C ARG A 654 27.38 12.21 -81.77
N GLY A 655 28.66 12.53 -81.59
CA GLY A 655 29.59 12.88 -82.67
C GLY A 655 29.93 14.35 -82.78
N LEU A 656 29.54 15.18 -81.81
CA LEU A 656 29.74 16.63 -81.84
C LEU A 656 30.94 17.10 -81.02
N GLY A 657 31.52 16.22 -80.22
CA GLY A 657 32.50 16.62 -79.20
C GLY A 657 31.84 17.22 -77.96
N LEU A 658 30.51 17.25 -77.89
CA LEU A 658 29.72 17.76 -76.77
C LEU A 658 28.95 16.62 -76.11
N TRP A 659 28.97 16.58 -74.77
CA TRP A 659 28.18 15.62 -74.00
C TRP A 659 26.72 16.03 -73.95
N GLY A 660 25.81 15.06 -74.07
CA GLY A 660 24.44 15.22 -73.58
C GLY A 660 24.38 15.25 -72.05
N GLU A 661 23.22 15.63 -71.53
CA GLU A 661 22.90 15.49 -70.11
C GLU A 661 22.94 14.02 -69.67
N TRP A 662 23.08 13.81 -68.36
CA TRP A 662 22.92 12.48 -67.78
C TRP A 662 21.47 12.05 -67.85
N GLU A 663 21.24 10.88 -68.44
CA GLU A 663 19.93 10.25 -68.62
C GLU A 663 19.91 8.91 -67.86
N THR A 664 18.72 8.36 -67.59
CA THR A 664 18.59 7.02 -66.99
C THR A 664 19.20 5.96 -67.92
N TYR A 665 19.98 5.04 -67.34
CA TYR A 665 20.59 3.95 -68.08
C TYR A 665 19.52 3.04 -68.70
N SER A 666 19.68 2.73 -70.00
CA SER A 666 18.89 1.76 -70.73
C SER A 666 19.81 0.83 -71.50
N ALA A 667 19.63 -0.48 -71.36
CA ALA A 667 20.41 -1.48 -72.10
C ALA A 667 20.17 -1.40 -73.63
N ASN A 668 19.04 -0.84 -74.07
CA ASN A 668 18.75 -0.55 -75.46
C ASN A 668 18.65 0.97 -75.62
N TYR A 669 19.71 1.57 -76.14
CA TYR A 669 19.84 3.03 -76.22
C TYR A 669 19.76 3.49 -77.68
N PRO A 670 18.63 4.05 -78.13
CA PRO A 670 18.54 4.63 -79.47
C PRO A 670 19.40 5.90 -79.54
N VAL A 671 20.29 5.97 -80.53
CA VAL A 671 21.13 7.16 -80.76
C VAL A 671 20.79 7.77 -82.11
N TYR A 672 20.52 9.07 -82.15
CA TYR A 672 20.37 9.83 -83.38
C TYR A 672 21.71 10.50 -83.70
N LEU A 673 22.36 10.04 -84.75
CA LEU A 673 23.61 10.59 -85.25
C LEU A 673 23.32 11.76 -86.17
N LEU A 674 24.12 12.82 -86.04
CA LEU A 674 23.97 14.02 -86.86
C LEU A 674 24.62 13.90 -88.25
N SER A 675 25.51 12.92 -88.44
CA SER A 675 25.95 12.55 -89.78
C SER A 675 24.91 11.66 -90.45
N SER A 676 24.70 11.83 -91.75
CA SER A 676 23.86 10.93 -92.57
C SER A 676 24.67 9.90 -93.37
N ASN A 677 26.00 10.06 -93.47
CA ASN A 677 26.91 9.12 -94.13
C ASN A 677 28.36 9.30 -93.61
N GLY A 678 29.18 8.25 -93.63
CA GLY A 678 30.57 8.25 -93.16
C GLY A 678 30.77 8.02 -91.65
N GLY A 679 32.03 8.11 -91.22
CA GLY A 679 32.44 7.81 -89.83
C GLY A 679 32.15 8.94 -88.83
N CYS A 680 31.61 8.57 -87.68
CA CYS A 680 31.29 9.41 -86.53
C CYS A 680 31.92 8.84 -85.26
N LEU A 681 32.61 9.66 -84.46
CA LEU A 681 33.15 9.24 -83.16
C LEU A 681 32.10 9.47 -82.08
N ILE A 682 31.49 8.40 -81.57
CA ILE A 682 30.64 8.48 -80.39
C ILE A 682 31.45 8.22 -79.13
N ARG A 683 31.06 8.90 -78.04
CA ARG A 683 31.59 8.64 -76.71
C ARG A 683 30.44 8.30 -75.79
N VAL A 684 30.61 7.26 -74.99
CA VAL A 684 29.62 6.84 -73.99
C VAL A 684 30.28 6.87 -72.63
N GLN A 685 29.57 7.41 -71.65
CA GLN A 685 29.99 7.31 -70.26
C GLN A 685 28.79 6.93 -69.42
N VAL A 686 29.02 6.02 -68.48
CA VAL A 686 28.00 5.59 -67.52
C VAL A 686 28.38 6.02 -66.11
N LYS A 687 27.40 6.02 -65.23
CA LYS A 687 27.54 6.36 -63.82
C LYS A 687 26.68 5.41 -62.99
N ASP A 688 27.20 5.02 -61.83
CA ASP A 688 26.51 4.11 -60.93
C ASP A 688 25.45 4.81 -60.06
N THR A 689 24.80 4.05 -59.18
CA THR A 689 23.76 4.58 -58.28
C THR A 689 24.28 5.56 -57.21
N TYR A 690 25.59 5.63 -56.97
CA TYR A 690 26.19 6.45 -55.92
C TYR A 690 26.81 7.72 -56.45
N GLY A 691 27.05 7.79 -57.74
CA GLY A 691 27.56 8.99 -58.35
C GLY A 691 28.86 8.77 -59.13
N VAL A 692 29.45 7.59 -59.06
CA VAL A 692 30.78 7.30 -59.60
C VAL A 692 30.67 7.07 -61.10
N ALA A 693 31.33 7.93 -61.88
CA ALA A 693 31.37 7.84 -63.33
C ALA A 693 32.45 6.85 -63.78
N GLY A 694 32.10 5.98 -64.72
CA GLY A 694 33.04 5.03 -65.33
C GLY A 694 33.96 5.70 -66.35
N GLU A 695 34.81 4.86 -66.96
CA GLU A 695 35.67 5.29 -68.07
C GLU A 695 34.84 5.75 -69.28
N ILE A 696 35.45 6.60 -70.12
CA ILE A 696 34.81 7.06 -71.35
C ILE A 696 35.11 6.05 -72.45
N ASP A 697 34.09 5.30 -72.86
CA ASP A 697 34.18 4.40 -74.01
C ASP A 697 34.03 5.17 -75.32
N LYS A 698 34.85 4.82 -76.32
CA LYS A 698 34.94 5.52 -77.60
C LYS A 698 34.74 4.55 -78.75
N TYR A 699 33.82 4.86 -79.66
CA TYR A 699 33.53 4.02 -80.82
C TYR A 699 33.43 4.84 -82.09
N VAL A 700 34.02 4.34 -83.17
CA VAL A 700 33.79 4.87 -84.52
C VAL A 700 32.59 4.15 -85.11
N LEU A 701 31.55 4.89 -85.39
CA LEU A 701 30.32 4.42 -86.02
C LEU A 701 30.28 4.94 -87.45
N VAL A 702 30.31 4.04 -88.42
CA VAL A 702 30.25 4.37 -89.84
C VAL A 702 28.83 4.12 -90.32
N ILE A 703 28.19 5.21 -90.73
CA ILE A 703 26.86 5.16 -91.34
C ILE A 703 27.08 5.05 -92.83
N ASP A 704 26.49 4.04 -93.47
CA ASP A 704 26.47 3.96 -94.92
C ASP A 704 25.08 3.56 -95.39
N THR A 705 24.44 4.48 -96.10
CA THR A 705 23.06 4.33 -96.56
C THR A 705 22.97 3.99 -98.05
N GLU A 706 24.10 3.92 -98.74
CA GLU A 706 24.14 3.64 -100.17
C GLU A 706 24.15 2.13 -100.37
N MET A 707 23.31 1.64 -101.29
CA MET A 707 23.32 0.22 -101.65
C MET A 707 24.37 -0.06 -102.72
N PRO A 708 24.98 -1.26 -102.73
CA PRO A 708 25.84 -1.66 -103.83
C PRO A 708 25.07 -1.68 -105.15
N VAL A 709 25.69 -1.28 -106.25
CA VAL A 709 25.06 -1.24 -107.59
C VAL A 709 25.65 -2.31 -108.48
N ILE A 710 24.81 -3.20 -109.02
CA ILE A 710 25.22 -4.23 -110.00
C ILE A 710 25.08 -3.67 -111.42
N ASN A 711 26.14 -3.06 -111.94
CA ASN A 711 26.21 -2.42 -113.27
C ASN A 711 26.07 -3.41 -114.44
N SER A 712 26.58 -4.63 -114.29
CA SER A 712 26.43 -5.71 -115.28
C SER A 712 26.40 -7.08 -114.60
N LEU A 713 25.53 -7.97 -115.07
CA LEU A 713 25.51 -9.39 -114.68
C LEU A 713 25.24 -10.22 -115.92
N LYS A 714 26.22 -11.02 -116.35
CA LYS A 714 26.17 -11.82 -117.58
C LYS A 714 26.92 -13.13 -117.38
N GLY A 715 26.67 -14.15 -118.20
CA GLY A 715 27.55 -15.32 -118.22
C GLY A 715 28.97 -14.90 -118.61
N LYS A 716 29.97 -15.58 -118.04
CA LYS A 716 31.38 -15.30 -118.28
C LYS A 716 31.69 -15.36 -119.77
N ASN A 717 32.44 -14.39 -120.27
CA ASN A 717 32.70 -14.18 -121.71
C ASN A 717 31.43 -14.01 -122.57
N GLY A 718 30.30 -13.58 -121.98
CA GLY A 718 29.03 -13.39 -122.67
C GLY A 718 28.21 -14.66 -122.86
N ALA A 719 28.52 -15.74 -122.14
CA ALA A 719 27.77 -16.98 -122.22
C ALA A 719 26.29 -16.78 -121.89
N THR A 720 25.40 -17.25 -122.76
CA THR A 720 23.94 -17.29 -122.55
C THR A 720 23.39 -18.71 -122.46
N VAL A 721 24.24 -19.71 -122.73
CA VAL A 721 23.92 -21.14 -122.70
C VAL A 721 25.02 -21.90 -121.93
N SER A 722 24.64 -22.92 -121.15
CA SER A 722 25.57 -23.86 -120.50
C SER A 722 25.14 -25.30 -120.76
N SER A 723 26.10 -26.21 -120.94
CA SER A 723 25.85 -27.67 -120.96
C SER A 723 26.04 -28.31 -119.57
N SER A 724 26.43 -27.51 -118.56
CA SER A 724 26.65 -27.95 -117.18
C SER A 724 25.48 -27.55 -116.28
N SER A 725 25.33 -28.20 -115.12
CA SER A 725 24.46 -27.72 -114.03
C SER A 725 25.02 -26.48 -113.32
N SER A 726 26.17 -25.98 -113.75
CA SER A 726 26.82 -24.78 -113.25
C SER A 726 27.17 -23.81 -114.38
N ILE A 727 27.37 -22.54 -114.00
CA ILE A 727 27.90 -21.51 -114.88
C ILE A 727 28.69 -20.49 -114.06
N ASP A 728 29.77 -19.98 -114.65
CA ASP A 728 30.43 -18.78 -114.16
C ASP A 728 29.74 -17.54 -114.71
N LEU A 729 29.41 -16.59 -113.86
CA LEU A 729 28.91 -15.28 -114.24
C LEU A 729 30.02 -14.23 -114.07
N SER A 730 30.11 -13.31 -115.03
CA SER A 730 30.86 -12.06 -114.87
C SER A 730 29.94 -11.00 -114.28
N ILE A 731 30.39 -10.41 -113.19
CA ILE A 731 29.70 -9.32 -112.48
C ILE A 731 30.54 -8.06 -112.52
N GLU A 732 29.93 -6.95 -112.91
CA GLU A 732 30.47 -5.60 -112.76
C GLU A 732 29.61 -4.87 -111.75
N TYR A 733 30.23 -4.32 -110.72
CA TYR A 733 29.55 -3.67 -109.61
C TYR A 733 30.29 -2.40 -109.19
N TYR A 734 29.60 -1.56 -108.45
CA TYR A 734 30.15 -0.40 -107.77
C TYR A 734 29.54 -0.31 -106.39
N ASP A 735 30.35 0.02 -105.39
CA ASP A 735 29.90 0.36 -104.05
C ASP A 735 30.81 1.45 -103.50
N ASN A 736 30.30 2.28 -102.60
CA ASN A 736 31.11 3.29 -101.92
C ASN A 736 32.01 2.68 -100.84
N MET A 737 31.76 1.42 -100.46
CA MET A 737 32.51 0.67 -99.47
C MET A 737 33.10 -0.61 -100.04
N ASN A 738 34.20 -1.04 -99.42
CA ASN A 738 34.90 -2.27 -99.82
C ASN A 738 34.42 -3.44 -98.94
N ASN A 739 34.61 -4.67 -99.44
CA ASN A 739 34.19 -5.93 -98.79
C ASN A 739 32.69 -6.23 -98.93
N LEU A 740 32.27 -6.44 -100.18
CA LEU A 740 30.94 -6.97 -100.49
C LEU A 740 30.90 -8.48 -100.28
N THR A 741 29.75 -8.99 -99.86
CA THR A 741 29.39 -10.40 -99.97
C THR A 741 28.36 -10.58 -101.08
N TYR A 742 28.25 -11.80 -101.60
CA TYR A 742 27.23 -12.17 -102.54
C TYR A 742 26.51 -13.46 -102.14
N SER A 743 25.26 -13.57 -102.54
CA SER A 743 24.48 -14.80 -102.51
C SER A 743 23.68 -14.89 -103.81
N TYR A 744 23.32 -16.10 -104.24
CA TYR A 744 22.53 -16.29 -105.46
C TYR A 744 21.41 -17.29 -105.24
N ARG A 745 20.38 -17.23 -106.08
CA ARG A 745 19.35 -18.27 -106.18
C ARG A 745 18.98 -18.52 -107.64
N VAL A 746 18.53 -19.74 -107.93
CA VAL A 746 18.12 -20.16 -109.27
C VAL A 746 16.61 -20.45 -109.27
N ASN A 747 15.88 -19.88 -110.21
CA ASN A 747 14.44 -20.08 -110.42
C ASN A 747 13.60 -19.86 -109.14
N GLU A 748 13.82 -18.74 -108.46
CA GLU A 748 13.14 -18.37 -107.20
C GLU A 748 13.33 -19.36 -106.04
N GLY A 749 14.32 -20.26 -106.12
CA GLY A 749 14.66 -21.16 -105.03
C GLY A 749 15.29 -20.46 -103.81
N GLU A 750 15.75 -21.26 -102.85
CA GLU A 750 16.46 -20.76 -101.68
C GLU A 750 17.75 -20.03 -102.06
N TRP A 751 18.09 -19.01 -101.27
CA TRP A 751 19.37 -18.32 -101.39
C TRP A 751 20.51 -19.25 -100.98
N ALA A 752 21.54 -19.33 -101.82
CA ALA A 752 22.78 -20.00 -101.48
C ALA A 752 23.44 -19.32 -100.28
N GLU A 753 24.35 -20.05 -99.61
CA GLU A 753 25.16 -19.46 -98.54
C GLU A 753 25.88 -18.19 -99.01
N GLU A 754 26.02 -17.25 -98.09
CA GLU A 754 26.65 -15.97 -98.38
C GLU A 754 28.17 -16.14 -98.50
N ASN A 755 28.75 -15.61 -99.57
CA ASN A 755 30.15 -15.77 -99.94
C ASN A 755 30.82 -14.39 -100.08
N SER A 756 32.09 -14.27 -99.70
CA SER A 756 32.86 -13.05 -99.96
C SER A 756 33.05 -12.82 -101.46
N LEU A 757 32.81 -11.60 -101.93
CA LEU A 757 33.01 -11.21 -103.33
C LEU A 757 34.48 -10.81 -103.57
N LEU A 758 35.34 -11.80 -103.77
CA LEU A 758 36.79 -11.60 -103.91
C LEU A 758 37.25 -11.41 -105.38
N SER A 759 36.36 -11.64 -106.35
CA SER A 759 36.67 -11.52 -107.78
C SER A 759 35.44 -11.05 -108.57
N THR A 760 35.65 -10.63 -109.82
CA THR A 760 34.56 -10.26 -110.76
C THR A 760 33.89 -11.48 -111.42
N THR A 761 34.22 -12.69 -110.97
CA THR A 761 33.57 -13.94 -111.39
C THR A 761 32.90 -14.61 -110.20
N ILE A 762 31.64 -14.97 -110.35
CA ILE A 762 30.90 -15.78 -109.37
C ILE A 762 30.45 -17.09 -110.02
N SER A 763 30.53 -18.20 -109.29
CA SER A 763 30.13 -19.51 -109.79
C SER A 763 28.76 -19.88 -109.24
N VAL A 764 27.83 -20.14 -110.14
CA VAL A 764 26.44 -20.51 -109.83
C VAL A 764 26.22 -21.97 -110.17
N THR A 765 25.55 -22.69 -109.29
CA THR A 765 25.19 -24.11 -109.48
C THR A 765 23.68 -24.30 -109.36
N GLY A 766 23.18 -25.48 -109.76
CA GLY A 766 21.75 -25.80 -109.66
C GLY A 766 20.92 -25.47 -110.90
N LEU A 767 21.56 -25.27 -112.06
CA LEU A 767 20.83 -25.06 -113.32
C LEU A 767 20.08 -26.34 -113.74
N THR A 768 18.81 -26.16 -114.11
CA THR A 768 17.91 -27.20 -114.65
C THR A 768 17.75 -27.04 -116.17
N ASN A 769 17.38 -28.10 -116.91
CA ASN A 769 17.27 -28.01 -118.36
C ASN A 769 16.21 -26.98 -118.78
N GLY A 770 16.54 -26.13 -119.75
CA GLY A 770 15.71 -25.00 -120.18
C GLY A 770 16.19 -23.65 -119.63
N SER A 771 15.27 -22.68 -119.57
CA SER A 771 15.56 -21.32 -119.11
C SER A 771 15.75 -21.30 -117.59
N ASN A 772 16.86 -20.75 -117.10
CA ASN A 772 17.09 -20.53 -115.68
C ASN A 772 17.25 -19.03 -115.40
N THR A 773 16.42 -18.50 -114.50
CA THR A 773 16.60 -17.15 -113.96
C THR A 773 17.50 -17.25 -112.74
N ILE A 774 18.64 -16.56 -112.79
CA ILE A 774 19.60 -16.51 -111.69
C ILE A 774 19.51 -15.12 -111.08
N ASP A 775 19.09 -15.02 -109.82
CA ASP A 775 19.17 -13.78 -109.03
C ASP A 775 20.48 -13.78 -108.25
N VAL A 776 21.19 -12.67 -108.28
CA VAL A 776 22.40 -12.44 -107.49
C VAL A 776 22.17 -11.24 -106.58
N ARG A 777 22.32 -11.43 -105.28
CA ARG A 777 22.27 -10.39 -104.24
C ARG A 777 23.69 -10.01 -103.86
N LEU A 778 24.02 -8.73 -103.89
CA LEU A 778 25.19 -8.18 -103.22
C LEU A 778 24.77 -7.56 -101.89
N THR A 779 25.57 -7.75 -100.84
CA THR A 779 25.41 -7.12 -99.53
C THR A 779 26.71 -6.38 -99.19
N ASP A 780 26.62 -5.14 -98.71
CA ASP A 780 27.79 -4.42 -98.17
C ASP A 780 28.00 -4.66 -96.67
N ILE A 781 29.09 -4.10 -96.14
CA ILE A 781 29.44 -4.24 -94.71
C ILE A 781 28.49 -3.49 -93.77
N ALA A 782 27.74 -2.49 -94.25
CA ALA A 782 26.69 -1.81 -93.49
C ALA A 782 25.35 -2.55 -93.54
N GLY A 783 25.24 -3.61 -94.36
CA GLY A 783 24.08 -4.44 -94.56
C GLY A 783 23.07 -3.90 -95.57
N ASN A 784 23.47 -2.96 -96.46
CA ASN A 784 22.64 -2.62 -97.61
C ASN A 784 22.76 -3.71 -98.67
N THR A 785 21.69 -3.91 -99.44
CA THR A 785 21.63 -5.00 -100.44
C THR A 785 21.09 -4.52 -101.77
N SER A 786 21.58 -5.11 -102.86
CA SER A 786 20.97 -4.99 -104.19
C SER A 786 20.87 -6.34 -104.86
N ILE A 787 19.92 -6.49 -105.77
CA ILE A 787 19.67 -7.74 -106.48
C ILE A 787 19.62 -7.47 -107.98
N ARG A 788 20.25 -8.35 -108.77
CA ARG A 788 20.11 -8.35 -110.22
C ARG A 788 19.98 -9.77 -110.75
N SER A 789 19.20 -9.90 -111.82
CA SER A 789 18.92 -11.19 -112.45
C SER A 789 19.58 -11.33 -113.83
N VAL A 790 19.92 -12.55 -114.20
CA VAL A 790 20.32 -12.95 -115.56
C VAL A 790 19.64 -14.26 -115.95
N ILE A 791 19.31 -14.41 -117.24
CA ILE A 791 18.73 -15.65 -117.77
C ILE A 791 19.82 -16.44 -118.50
N ILE A 792 19.97 -17.71 -118.13
CA ILE A 792 20.90 -18.66 -118.75
C ILE A 792 20.13 -19.91 -119.16
N PHE A 793 20.27 -20.33 -120.42
CA PHE A 793 19.68 -21.58 -120.90
C PHE A 793 20.60 -22.76 -120.65
N LYS A 794 20.09 -23.84 -120.05
CA LYS A 794 20.82 -25.11 -119.97
C LYS A 794 20.30 -26.07 -121.02
N ILE A 795 21.21 -26.60 -121.84
CA ILE A 795 20.90 -27.58 -122.91
C ILE A 795 21.29 -28.99 -122.51
#